data_AF-A0A840UX20-F1
#
_entry.id   AF-A0A840UX20-F1
#
_cell.length_a   1.000
_cell.length_b   1.000
_cell.length_c   1.000
_cell.angle_alpha   90.00
_cell.angle_beta   90.00
_cell.angle_gamma   90.00
#
_symmetry.space_group_name_H-M   'P 1'
#
loop_
_entity.id
_entity.type
_entity.pdbx_description
1 polymer ?
#
loop_
_entity_poly.entity_id
_entity_poly.type
_entity_poly.pdbx_seq_one_letter_code
_entity_poly.pdbx_strand_id
1 'polypeptide(L)'
;MNRSQRYERRAAAQSAVGKSSRFQILVAGLPLACASLVMADQVTMETADVIGTSSFNTAGNWSSVLAPEAGNDYIVYALYLRTPPDAESHTFAGDSLTLYSGGGLLYKGTGTTGVLTIDPLILDGGLVDHASSNADEMVIDGTMEVSFNSTIDSRQGPITFLSDISGSSQLTLNSSGGNGYPVTFGGGVALTSDLVTNTSFVLNATGKMSFTPESGGYVNMITGTGSVTINGVFDIDLDLATSSPGDSWSLVDSSLGMTFGESFSVQDFTEVNGFWTSPSGVYQFDERTGILSVVTDDSDGDGLPDSWETEHFGNLSALPDGDADGDLASNLLEYQSGTDPLDAASFPDTDTDGLNDGWEIAYFGNLDATPEGDADADYNSNLTEYLAGTSPVDFLDFPDEDGDGMNDGWELLYFDTIEDCDPSVDSDGDLYTNFDEAIYETDPTDPFSSPDSENFDVGDGLPDGWEVYWFGAEGESLETIIAKYTGEDDPDGDGFSNLSEYGAGTDPTDPNDAPLGLTYWRFEEATTGSVPGGEATGTYTMAVLDSVNENNSLRTWNEQTAPAYTTDVPASVIPATGEANTASLYFDAGTDGTWGDIVWTDTQAPLRWKTFEAWTIEASFKLDPTLNGTANQAVMSKDGNPEGGTGQPPFHLKYLGATQKFEVGLIDGSGTVRYLVSNRTINAGEWYSVATTADATTLSLWIKGEGEAAYTLDSSMSIDGAFYNDFTGLNDAWAVGRARWNGSETDWFKGWIDEVRINEFVLPESKFLFHEDSEASPYDLWAAANIPDSSMRGESDDADGDGTVNHVEYLLGLDPVDSSSRFMASVDVTGTISWPAASGLQFSISRSVDLSTWVEVATSSPDTSSGSWSDPSPPEGRAFYRVELVE
;
A
#
# COMPACT_ATOMS: atom_id res chain seq x y z
N MET A 1 -33.26 -0.39 75.15
CA MET A 1 -34.15 -1.12 76.09
C MET A 1 -34.62 -2.41 75.42
N ASN A 2 -34.42 -3.57 76.07
CA ASN A 2 -34.99 -4.94 75.86
C ASN A 2 -34.97 -5.54 74.44
N ARG A 3 -34.36 -6.69 74.09
CA ARG A 3 -34.10 -8.01 74.74
C ARG A 3 -35.33 -8.73 75.32
N SER A 4 -35.91 -9.63 74.53
CA SER A 4 -36.57 -10.90 74.93
C SER A 4 -36.93 -11.68 73.66
N GLN A 5 -36.20 -12.72 73.21
CA GLN A 5 -36.10 -14.10 73.71
C GLN A 5 -36.67 -15.08 72.66
N ARG A 6 -35.75 -15.90 72.12
CA ARG A 6 -35.96 -17.16 71.37
C ARG A 6 -36.50 -18.28 72.28
N TYR A 7 -36.86 -19.41 71.63
CA TYR A 7 -37.35 -20.72 72.11
C TYR A 7 -38.88 -20.80 72.12
N GLU A 8 -39.56 -21.66 71.36
CA GLU A 8 -39.34 -23.08 70.98
C GLU A 8 -39.89 -23.30 69.55
N ARG A 9 -39.38 -24.20 68.69
CA ARG A 9 -39.55 -25.67 68.75
C ARG A 9 -38.58 -26.35 67.78
N ARG A 10 -37.91 -27.40 68.26
CA ARG A 10 -37.23 -28.44 67.46
C ARG A 10 -38.17 -29.64 67.28
N ALA A 11 -37.95 -30.34 66.17
CA ALA A 11 -38.29 -31.74 65.85
C ALA A 11 -39.69 -32.04 65.27
N ALA A 12 -39.75 -32.18 63.94
CA ALA A 12 -40.23 -33.40 63.27
C ALA A 12 -39.84 -33.36 61.78
N ALA A 13 -38.94 -34.25 61.37
CA ALA A 13 -38.74 -34.62 59.98
C ALA A 13 -39.75 -35.73 59.62
N GLN A 14 -40.44 -35.59 58.47
CA GLN A 14 -40.69 -36.63 57.46
C GLN A 14 -41.92 -36.31 56.58
N SER A 15 -41.68 -36.39 55.27
CA SER A 15 -42.61 -36.82 54.20
C SER A 15 -43.72 -35.87 53.71
N ALA A 16 -43.62 -35.52 52.42
CA ALA A 16 -44.68 -35.42 51.38
C ALA A 16 -44.22 -34.38 50.34
N VAL A 17 -43.68 -34.71 49.16
CA VAL A 17 -44.34 -35.31 47.97
C VAL A 17 -45.81 -34.92 47.83
N GLY A 18 -46.06 -34.05 46.84
CA GLY A 18 -47.31 -33.96 46.10
C GLY A 18 -48.32 -32.91 46.58
N LYS A 19 -48.40 -31.79 45.83
CA LYS A 19 -49.68 -31.19 45.37
C LYS A 19 -49.45 -30.02 44.41
N SER A 20 -49.70 -30.30 43.13
CA SER A 20 -50.10 -29.34 42.10
C SER A 20 -51.36 -28.58 42.56
N SER A 21 -51.33 -27.25 42.48
CA SER A 21 -52.50 -26.39 42.62
C SER A 21 -53.09 -26.12 41.23
N ARG A 22 -54.37 -26.46 41.12
CA ARG A 22 -55.24 -26.34 39.96
C ARG A 22 -55.57 -24.87 39.66
N PHE A 23 -55.47 -24.47 38.39
CA PHE A 23 -56.18 -23.31 37.86
C PHE A 23 -57.64 -23.68 37.57
N GLN A 24 -58.58 -22.94 38.16
CA GLN A 24 -60.01 -23.02 37.87
C GLN A 24 -60.36 -22.09 36.70
N ILE A 25 -60.82 -22.66 35.58
CA ILE A 25 -61.45 -21.90 34.49
C ILE A 25 -62.93 -21.67 34.84
N LEU A 26 -63.35 -20.40 34.80
CA LEU A 26 -64.73 -19.96 34.93
C LEU A 26 -65.47 -20.22 33.60
N VAL A 27 -66.44 -21.13 33.62
CA VAL A 27 -67.29 -21.48 32.48
C VAL A 27 -68.45 -20.48 32.35
N ALA A 28 -68.53 -19.77 31.23
CA ALA A 28 -69.76 -19.13 30.74
C ALA A 28 -70.30 -19.95 29.57
N GLY A 29 -71.49 -20.51 29.72
CA GLY A 29 -72.06 -21.51 28.81
C GLY A 29 -72.70 -20.94 27.54
N LEU A 30 -72.46 -21.62 26.42
CA LEU A 30 -73.25 -21.66 25.18
C LEU A 30 -73.14 -23.10 24.61
N PRO A 31 -74.17 -23.61 23.90
CA PRO A 31 -74.48 -25.04 23.86
C PRO A 31 -73.51 -25.87 23.00
N LEU A 32 -73.12 -27.03 23.54
CA LEU A 32 -72.42 -28.11 22.86
C LEU A 32 -73.20 -28.53 21.60
N ALA A 33 -72.63 -28.24 20.42
CA ALA A 33 -72.70 -29.18 19.31
C ALA A 33 -71.69 -30.29 19.62
N CYS A 34 -72.19 -31.49 19.92
CA CYS A 34 -71.37 -32.67 20.11
C CYS A 34 -70.79 -33.08 18.75
N ALA A 35 -69.66 -32.49 18.36
CA ALA A 35 -68.76 -33.10 17.39
C ALA A 35 -68.00 -34.19 18.14
N SER A 36 -68.11 -35.42 17.66
CA SER A 36 -67.27 -36.51 18.16
C SER A 36 -65.81 -36.14 17.92
N LEU A 37 -64.98 -36.06 18.98
CA LEU A 37 -63.53 -36.19 18.81
C LEU A 37 -63.31 -37.59 18.19
N VAL A 38 -63.01 -37.62 16.90
CA VAL A 38 -62.30 -38.73 16.30
C VAL A 38 -60.87 -38.57 16.83
N MET A 39 -60.36 -39.54 17.60
CA MET A 39 -58.94 -39.52 17.92
C MET A 39 -58.18 -39.69 16.62
N ALA A 40 -57.18 -38.85 16.36
CA ALA A 40 -56.32 -39.02 15.20
C ALA A 40 -55.71 -40.43 15.25
N ASP A 41 -55.76 -41.15 14.13
CA ASP A 41 -55.08 -42.44 14.04
C ASP A 41 -53.58 -42.19 13.90
N GLN A 42 -52.77 -42.92 14.65
CA GLN A 42 -51.31 -42.84 14.54
C GLN A 42 -50.83 -43.63 13.33
N VAL A 43 -50.19 -42.94 12.39
CA VAL A 43 -49.60 -43.52 11.18
C VAL A 43 -48.09 -43.54 11.32
N THR A 44 -47.49 -44.71 11.21
CA THR A 44 -46.05 -44.91 11.44
C THR A 44 -45.33 -45.22 10.14
N MET A 45 -44.13 -44.69 9.96
CA MET A 45 -43.28 -45.07 8.83
C MET A 45 -42.77 -46.51 9.05
N GLU A 46 -43.01 -47.40 8.09
CA GLU A 46 -42.63 -48.82 8.20
C GLU A 46 -41.21 -49.09 7.68
N THR A 47 -40.78 -48.35 6.66
CA THR A 47 -39.43 -48.44 6.07
C THR A 47 -38.94 -47.06 5.64
N ALA A 48 -37.63 -46.82 5.67
CA ALA A 48 -37.05 -45.54 5.26
C ALA A 48 -37.23 -45.29 3.74
N ASP A 49 -37.33 -44.03 3.36
CA ASP A 49 -37.37 -43.64 1.96
C ASP A 49 -36.03 -43.90 1.28
N VAL A 50 -36.09 -44.58 0.14
CA VAL A 50 -34.93 -44.73 -0.73
C VAL A 50 -34.64 -43.42 -1.47
N ILE A 51 -33.41 -43.26 -1.94
CA ILE A 51 -32.98 -42.07 -2.69
C ILE A 51 -33.92 -41.83 -3.89
N GLY A 52 -34.37 -40.59 -4.08
CA GLY A 52 -35.27 -40.19 -5.16
C GLY A 52 -36.75 -40.47 -4.92
N THR A 53 -37.12 -41.00 -3.75
CA THR A 53 -38.52 -41.17 -3.32
C THR A 53 -38.81 -40.34 -2.08
N SER A 54 -40.08 -39.97 -1.89
CA SER A 54 -40.54 -39.12 -0.79
C SER A 54 -41.88 -39.63 -0.28
N SER A 55 -41.96 -39.98 1.01
CA SER A 55 -43.20 -40.22 1.74
C SER A 55 -43.83 -38.94 2.29
N PHE A 56 -43.20 -37.77 2.09
CA PHE A 56 -43.65 -36.49 2.65
C PHE A 56 -45.00 -36.02 2.10
N ASN A 57 -45.25 -36.25 0.81
CA ASN A 57 -46.48 -35.84 0.11
C ASN A 57 -47.07 -36.97 -0.76
N THR A 58 -46.58 -38.20 -0.62
CA THR A 58 -47.08 -39.36 -1.35
C THR A 58 -47.34 -40.53 -0.38
N ALA A 59 -48.03 -41.57 -0.85
CA ALA A 59 -48.34 -42.74 -0.02
C ALA A 59 -47.09 -43.41 0.56
N GLY A 60 -46.01 -43.45 -0.21
CA GLY A 60 -44.70 -43.85 0.26
C GLY A 60 -44.70 -45.11 1.12
N ASN A 61 -44.08 -45.01 2.30
CA ASN A 61 -43.81 -46.10 3.23
C ASN A 61 -44.60 -46.00 4.55
N TRP A 62 -45.76 -45.34 4.53
CA TRP A 62 -46.65 -45.21 5.70
C TRP A 62 -47.47 -46.47 5.94
N SER A 63 -47.73 -46.81 7.21
CA SER A 63 -48.56 -47.97 7.60
C SER A 63 -50.01 -47.89 7.11
N SER A 64 -50.51 -46.69 6.83
CA SER A 64 -51.83 -46.45 6.21
C SER A 64 -51.86 -46.78 4.72
N VAL A 65 -50.68 -46.92 4.08
CA VAL A 65 -50.46 -47.02 2.63
C VAL A 65 -51.14 -45.92 1.81
N LEU A 66 -51.40 -44.77 2.45
CA LEU A 66 -51.99 -43.57 1.87
C LEU A 66 -51.04 -42.38 2.08
N ALA A 67 -51.16 -41.37 1.21
CA ALA A 67 -50.39 -40.13 1.38
C ALA A 67 -50.80 -39.44 2.69
N PRO A 68 -49.92 -38.62 3.30
CA PRO A 68 -50.28 -37.83 4.45
C PRO A 68 -51.60 -37.08 4.24
N GLU A 69 -52.51 -37.16 5.21
CA GLU A 69 -53.81 -36.51 5.18
C GLU A 69 -54.26 -36.09 6.58
N ALA A 70 -55.09 -35.05 6.63
CA ALA A 70 -55.59 -34.48 7.88
C ALA A 70 -56.43 -35.50 8.67
N GLY A 71 -56.41 -35.38 10.00
CA GLY A 71 -57.03 -36.31 10.93
C GLY A 71 -56.12 -37.46 11.40
N ASN A 72 -54.84 -37.47 11.03
CA ASN A 72 -53.86 -38.48 11.43
C ASN A 72 -52.56 -37.83 11.94
N ASP A 73 -51.96 -38.45 12.96
CA ASP A 73 -50.64 -38.08 13.48
C ASP A 73 -49.57 -39.00 12.87
N TYR A 74 -48.50 -38.43 12.35
CA TYR A 74 -47.47 -39.20 11.63
C TYR A 74 -46.20 -39.33 12.47
N ILE A 75 -45.66 -40.54 12.54
CA ILE A 75 -44.54 -40.86 13.42
C ILE A 75 -43.40 -41.55 12.64
N VAL A 76 -42.20 -40.99 12.77
CA VAL A 76 -40.95 -41.56 12.23
C VAL A 76 -40.09 -42.00 13.41
N TYR A 77 -39.99 -43.32 13.62
CA TYR A 77 -39.01 -43.94 14.54
C TYR A 77 -37.63 -44.01 13.87
N ALA A 78 -36.78 -44.98 14.19
CA ALA A 78 -35.40 -45.13 13.68
C ALA A 78 -35.24 -45.36 12.16
N LEU A 79 -35.80 -44.46 11.35
CA LEU A 79 -35.92 -44.45 9.89
C LEU A 79 -35.81 -43.00 9.38
N TYR A 80 -35.66 -42.85 8.06
CA TYR A 80 -35.51 -41.55 7.43
C TYR A 80 -36.64 -41.27 6.44
N LEU A 81 -37.39 -40.20 6.72
CA LEU A 81 -38.34 -39.57 5.81
C LEU A 81 -37.58 -38.61 4.89
N ARG A 82 -37.82 -38.66 3.58
CA ARG A 82 -37.22 -37.72 2.63
C ARG A 82 -38.24 -36.73 2.14
N THR A 83 -37.85 -35.47 1.98
CA THR A 83 -38.67 -34.46 1.30
C THR A 83 -38.66 -34.69 -0.22
N PRO A 84 -39.61 -34.12 -0.98
CA PRO A 84 -39.57 -34.17 -2.45
C PRO A 84 -38.28 -33.53 -3.00
N PRO A 85 -37.66 -34.14 -4.04
CA PRO A 85 -36.39 -33.65 -4.59
C PRO A 85 -36.61 -32.63 -5.71
N ASP A 86 -37.29 -31.54 -5.41
CA ASP A 86 -37.60 -30.45 -6.32
C ASP A 86 -37.55 -29.09 -5.60
N ALA A 87 -37.77 -28.00 -6.35
CA ALA A 87 -37.71 -26.63 -5.84
C ALA A 87 -39.07 -26.08 -5.38
N GLU A 88 -40.12 -26.89 -5.41
CA GLU A 88 -41.48 -26.43 -5.08
C GLU A 88 -41.69 -26.38 -3.57
N SER A 89 -42.66 -25.58 -3.13
CA SER A 89 -43.09 -25.59 -1.74
C SER A 89 -44.02 -26.79 -1.49
N HIS A 90 -43.88 -27.45 -0.33
CA HIS A 90 -44.69 -28.62 0.03
C HIS A 90 -45.24 -28.47 1.45
N THR A 91 -46.52 -28.77 1.61
CA THR A 91 -47.19 -28.83 2.91
C THR A 91 -47.36 -30.29 3.31
N PHE A 92 -46.88 -30.66 4.50
CA PHE A 92 -47.19 -31.94 5.11
C PHE A 92 -48.66 -31.94 5.55
N ALA A 93 -49.47 -32.82 4.98
CA ALA A 93 -50.92 -32.77 5.14
C ALA A 93 -51.44 -33.48 6.41
N GLY A 94 -50.58 -34.13 7.18
CA GLY A 94 -50.95 -34.73 8.47
C GLY A 94 -51.18 -33.68 9.56
N ASP A 95 -51.86 -34.05 10.65
CA ASP A 95 -52.14 -33.16 11.79
C ASP A 95 -50.88 -32.88 12.62
N SER A 96 -49.88 -33.76 12.57
CA SER A 96 -48.55 -33.58 13.15
C SER A 96 -47.52 -34.50 12.48
N LEU A 97 -46.25 -34.14 12.56
CA LEU A 97 -45.13 -35.02 12.23
C LEU A 97 -44.17 -35.13 13.42
N THR A 98 -44.12 -36.31 14.04
CA THR A 98 -43.21 -36.59 15.15
C THR A 98 -41.99 -37.37 14.69
N LEU A 99 -40.79 -36.84 14.94
CA LEU A 99 -39.51 -37.50 14.75
C LEU A 99 -39.04 -38.03 16.11
N TYR A 100 -39.16 -39.34 16.31
CA TYR A 100 -38.68 -40.01 17.53
C TYR A 100 -37.18 -40.28 17.49
N SER A 101 -36.61 -40.63 18.64
CA SER A 101 -35.24 -41.11 18.80
C SER A 101 -34.77 -42.03 17.66
N GLY A 102 -33.74 -41.55 16.94
CA GLY A 102 -33.10 -42.25 15.80
C GLY A 102 -33.80 -42.06 14.46
N GLY A 103 -34.95 -41.39 14.44
CA GLY A 103 -35.69 -40.99 13.25
C GLY A 103 -35.31 -39.63 12.74
N GLY A 104 -35.44 -39.41 11.43
CA GLY A 104 -35.13 -38.10 10.88
C GLY A 104 -35.84 -37.71 9.60
N LEU A 105 -35.89 -36.39 9.39
CA LEU A 105 -36.33 -35.73 8.17
C LEU A 105 -35.10 -35.31 7.37
N LEU A 106 -34.91 -35.91 6.21
CA LEU A 106 -33.81 -35.62 5.30
C LEU A 106 -34.31 -34.68 4.20
N TYR A 107 -33.77 -33.47 4.20
CA TYR A 107 -34.02 -32.52 3.12
C TYR A 107 -33.38 -33.00 1.81
N LYS A 108 -34.16 -32.95 0.74
CA LYS A 108 -33.75 -33.29 -0.63
C LYS A 108 -34.15 -32.25 -1.67
N GLY A 109 -34.75 -31.15 -1.24
CA GLY A 109 -35.19 -30.08 -2.14
C GLY A 109 -34.02 -29.38 -2.83
N THR A 110 -34.35 -28.58 -3.84
CA THR A 110 -33.38 -27.83 -4.65
C THR A 110 -33.71 -26.34 -4.70
N GLY A 111 -32.71 -25.48 -4.82
CA GLY A 111 -32.87 -24.02 -4.80
C GLY A 111 -33.10 -23.47 -3.39
N THR A 112 -33.43 -22.18 -3.31
CA THR A 112 -33.45 -21.42 -2.05
C THR A 112 -34.83 -20.85 -1.68
N THR A 113 -35.87 -21.19 -2.44
CA THR A 113 -37.21 -20.55 -2.28
C THR A 113 -38.33 -21.50 -1.88
N GLY A 114 -38.11 -22.82 -1.98
CA GLY A 114 -39.11 -23.81 -1.61
C GLY A 114 -39.29 -23.88 -0.09
N VAL A 115 -40.54 -23.74 0.38
CA VAL A 115 -40.89 -23.81 1.81
C VAL A 115 -41.52 -25.16 2.13
N LEU A 116 -41.06 -25.80 3.20
CA LEU A 116 -41.66 -27.00 3.78
C LEU A 116 -42.54 -26.62 4.96
N THR A 117 -43.86 -26.69 4.80
CA THR A 117 -44.80 -26.39 5.88
C THR A 117 -45.16 -27.66 6.64
N ILE A 118 -44.83 -27.72 7.93
CA ILE A 118 -45.11 -28.85 8.85
C ILE A 118 -45.60 -28.26 10.17
N ASP A 119 -46.85 -28.50 10.54
CA ASP A 119 -47.46 -27.83 11.69
C ASP A 119 -48.30 -28.79 12.55
N PRO A 120 -47.85 -29.22 13.75
CA PRO A 120 -46.51 -29.03 14.29
C PRO A 120 -45.51 -30.10 13.81
N LEU A 121 -44.23 -29.70 13.70
CA LEU A 121 -43.09 -30.62 13.68
C LEU A 121 -42.63 -30.90 15.12
N ILE A 122 -42.77 -32.14 15.57
CA ILE A 122 -42.42 -32.54 16.94
C ILE A 122 -41.09 -33.31 16.92
N LEU A 123 -40.10 -32.83 17.65
CA LEU A 123 -38.79 -33.45 17.84
C LEU A 123 -38.73 -34.14 19.22
N ASP A 124 -38.92 -35.46 19.22
CA ASP A 124 -38.87 -36.34 20.40
C ASP A 124 -37.61 -37.24 20.34
N GLY A 125 -36.45 -36.59 20.28
CA GLY A 125 -35.15 -37.26 20.07
C GLY A 125 -34.77 -37.44 18.60
N GLY A 126 -35.56 -36.88 17.69
CA GLY A 126 -35.36 -36.95 16.23
C GLY A 126 -34.34 -35.96 15.67
N LEU A 127 -34.06 -36.13 14.37
CA LEU A 127 -33.09 -35.40 13.57
C LEU A 127 -33.74 -34.66 12.40
N VAL A 128 -33.44 -33.37 12.23
CA VAL A 128 -33.63 -32.65 10.96
C VAL A 128 -32.26 -32.52 10.28
N ASP A 129 -32.12 -32.95 9.02
CA ASP A 129 -30.83 -33.05 8.35
C ASP A 129 -30.88 -32.44 6.94
N HIS A 130 -30.06 -31.41 6.71
CA HIS A 130 -29.87 -30.84 5.39
C HIS A 130 -29.02 -31.76 4.51
N ALA A 131 -29.71 -32.62 3.75
CA ALA A 131 -29.08 -33.66 2.94
C ALA A 131 -29.08 -33.37 1.42
N SER A 132 -29.13 -32.09 1.01
CA SER A 132 -29.08 -31.68 -0.41
C SER A 132 -27.75 -31.03 -0.80
N SER A 133 -27.70 -30.28 -1.91
CA SER A 133 -26.51 -29.50 -2.31
C SER A 133 -26.29 -28.32 -1.37
N ASN A 134 -25.07 -27.77 -1.36
CA ASN A 134 -24.76 -26.53 -0.62
C ASN A 134 -25.27 -25.25 -1.29
N ALA A 135 -25.77 -25.36 -2.51
CA ALA A 135 -26.45 -24.28 -3.22
C ALA A 135 -27.96 -24.21 -2.89
N ASP A 136 -28.47 -25.15 -2.10
CA ASP A 136 -29.87 -25.26 -1.72
C ASP A 136 -30.07 -24.80 -0.27
N GLU A 137 -31.26 -24.30 0.05
CA GLU A 137 -31.63 -23.91 1.42
C GLU A 137 -32.87 -24.67 1.87
N MET A 138 -32.81 -25.26 3.06
CA MET A 138 -33.97 -25.86 3.70
C MET A 138 -34.75 -24.80 4.47
N VAL A 139 -35.85 -24.32 3.90
CA VAL A 139 -36.78 -23.41 4.59
C VAL A 139 -37.96 -24.20 5.15
N ILE A 140 -38.19 -24.11 6.46
CA ILE A 140 -39.28 -24.79 7.17
C ILE A 140 -40.22 -23.76 7.80
N ASP A 141 -41.51 -23.99 7.65
CA ASP A 141 -42.59 -23.20 8.25
C ASP A 141 -43.57 -24.11 9.01
N GLY A 142 -44.39 -23.52 9.88
CA GLY A 142 -45.19 -24.23 10.88
C GLY A 142 -44.46 -24.39 12.21
N THR A 143 -45.22 -24.61 13.28
CA THR A 143 -44.66 -24.61 14.64
C THR A 143 -43.78 -25.84 14.89
N MET A 144 -42.73 -25.68 15.69
CA MET A 144 -41.89 -26.78 16.15
C MET A 144 -42.01 -26.98 17.66
N GLU A 145 -42.09 -28.23 18.10
CA GLU A 145 -42.02 -28.62 19.51
C GLU A 145 -40.81 -29.54 19.77
N VAL A 146 -39.96 -29.20 20.73
CA VAL A 146 -38.82 -30.02 21.18
C VAL A 146 -39.17 -30.68 22.52
N SER A 147 -39.65 -31.91 22.45
CA SER A 147 -40.11 -32.68 23.61
C SER A 147 -39.00 -33.54 24.24
N PHE A 148 -37.97 -33.90 23.47
CA PHE A 148 -36.77 -34.61 23.96
C PHE A 148 -35.52 -34.15 23.23
N ASN A 149 -34.33 -34.42 23.78
CA ASN A 149 -33.06 -33.90 23.24
C ASN A 149 -32.87 -34.26 21.77
N SER A 150 -32.83 -33.26 20.91
CA SER A 150 -32.92 -33.41 19.46
C SER A 150 -31.86 -32.62 18.70
N THR A 151 -31.71 -32.93 17.41
CA THR A 151 -30.66 -32.32 16.58
C THR A 151 -31.20 -31.75 15.28
N ILE A 152 -30.74 -30.56 14.93
CA ILE A 152 -30.82 -29.97 13.60
C ILE A 152 -29.40 -29.96 13.05
N ASP A 153 -29.18 -30.64 11.93
CA ASP A 153 -27.86 -30.80 11.31
C ASP A 153 -27.83 -30.10 9.96
N SER A 154 -27.20 -28.92 9.90
CA SER A 154 -26.88 -28.18 8.67
C SER A 154 -25.71 -28.83 7.94
N ARG A 155 -25.83 -30.14 7.67
CA ARG A 155 -24.72 -30.98 7.18
C ARG A 155 -24.18 -30.52 5.83
N GLN A 156 -25.06 -30.15 4.91
CA GLN A 156 -24.67 -29.84 3.53
C GLN A 156 -25.08 -28.45 3.05
N GLY A 157 -25.93 -27.73 3.78
CA GLY A 157 -26.42 -26.39 3.40
C GLY A 157 -27.18 -25.72 4.54
N PRO A 158 -27.56 -24.44 4.36
CA PRO A 158 -28.27 -23.63 5.36
C PRO A 158 -29.69 -24.14 5.66
N ILE A 159 -30.15 -23.94 6.90
CA ILE A 159 -31.51 -24.28 7.34
C ILE A 159 -32.15 -23.05 7.98
N THR A 160 -33.37 -22.72 7.57
CA THR A 160 -34.12 -21.58 8.08
C THR A 160 -35.50 -22.01 8.59
N PHE A 161 -35.83 -21.64 9.83
CA PHE A 161 -37.15 -21.83 10.44
C PHE A 161 -37.88 -20.50 10.52
N LEU A 162 -39.07 -20.42 9.91
CA LEU A 162 -39.85 -19.18 9.84
C LEU A 162 -40.80 -18.97 11.02
N SER A 163 -41.23 -20.06 11.65
CA SER A 163 -42.27 -20.08 12.69
C SER A 163 -41.70 -20.40 14.07
N ASP A 164 -42.57 -20.34 15.09
CA ASP A 164 -42.18 -20.50 16.49
C ASP A 164 -41.67 -21.91 16.82
N ILE A 165 -40.62 -21.96 17.63
CA ILE A 165 -40.01 -23.15 18.22
C ILE A 165 -40.27 -23.09 19.74
N SER A 166 -40.81 -24.15 20.29
CA SER A 166 -41.04 -24.28 21.74
C SER A 166 -40.59 -25.64 22.22
N GLY A 167 -40.38 -25.81 23.52
CA GLY A 167 -40.03 -27.13 24.05
C GLY A 167 -39.42 -27.12 25.43
N SER A 168 -39.31 -28.30 26.03
CA SER A 168 -38.76 -28.46 27.38
C SER A 168 -37.40 -29.15 27.42
N SER A 169 -36.84 -29.47 26.26
CA SER A 169 -35.65 -30.31 26.11
C SER A 169 -34.59 -29.62 25.25
N GLN A 170 -33.34 -30.07 25.36
CA GLN A 170 -32.22 -29.45 24.67
C GLN A 170 -32.35 -29.59 23.16
N LEU A 171 -32.09 -28.50 22.43
CA LEU A 171 -31.96 -28.52 20.98
C LEU A 171 -30.50 -28.34 20.60
N THR A 172 -29.95 -29.25 19.81
CA THR A 172 -28.58 -29.16 19.31
C THR A 172 -28.56 -28.76 17.84
N LEU A 173 -27.88 -27.68 17.50
CA LEU A 173 -27.57 -27.26 16.15
C LEU A 173 -26.17 -27.76 15.80
N ASN A 174 -26.03 -28.49 14.71
CA ASN A 174 -24.77 -29.12 14.34
C ASN A 174 -24.47 -28.91 12.85
N SER A 175 -23.21 -29.09 12.47
CA SER A 175 -22.80 -29.22 11.08
C SER A 175 -21.85 -30.40 10.95
N SER A 176 -22.39 -31.61 10.87
CA SER A 176 -21.60 -32.84 10.75
C SER A 176 -20.78 -32.92 9.46
N GLY A 177 -21.07 -32.06 8.48
CA GLY A 177 -20.29 -31.91 7.25
C GLY A 177 -19.05 -31.01 7.39
N GLY A 178 -18.88 -30.34 8.53
CA GLY A 178 -17.69 -29.54 8.86
C GLY A 178 -17.61 -28.16 8.21
N ASN A 179 -18.67 -27.71 7.52
CA ASN A 179 -18.66 -26.45 6.77
C ASN A 179 -19.29 -25.27 7.53
N GLY A 180 -19.90 -25.51 8.70
CA GLY A 180 -20.41 -24.45 9.57
C GLY A 180 -21.61 -23.67 9.01
N TYR A 181 -22.44 -24.28 8.16
CA TYR A 181 -23.58 -23.60 7.54
C TYR A 181 -24.59 -23.09 8.57
N PRO A 182 -25.22 -21.91 8.33
CA PRO A 182 -26.08 -21.27 9.30
C PRO A 182 -27.38 -22.04 9.52
N VAL A 183 -27.82 -22.07 10.77
CA VAL A 183 -29.19 -22.39 11.17
C VAL A 183 -29.86 -21.12 11.67
N THR A 184 -30.88 -20.67 10.95
CA THR A 184 -31.55 -19.38 11.17
C THR A 184 -32.93 -19.58 11.78
N PHE A 185 -33.22 -18.89 12.88
CA PHE A 185 -34.54 -18.85 13.50
C PHE A 185 -35.19 -17.46 13.27
N GLY A 186 -36.34 -17.45 12.62
CA GLY A 186 -37.10 -16.25 12.29
C GLY A 186 -38.35 -16.00 13.14
N GLY A 187 -38.81 -17.01 13.90
CA GLY A 187 -39.92 -16.92 14.85
C GLY A 187 -39.48 -16.85 16.31
N GLY A 188 -40.43 -17.01 17.23
CA GLY A 188 -40.17 -17.11 18.67
C GLY A 188 -39.49 -18.43 19.05
N VAL A 189 -38.53 -18.40 19.96
CA VAL A 189 -37.76 -19.54 20.46
C VAL A 189 -37.95 -19.60 21.98
N ALA A 190 -38.82 -20.50 22.43
CA ALA A 190 -39.22 -20.66 23.83
C ALA A 190 -38.84 -22.08 24.33
N LEU A 191 -37.53 -22.31 24.50
CA LEU A 191 -36.99 -23.55 25.05
C LEU A 191 -36.71 -23.38 26.55
N THR A 192 -37.21 -24.27 27.40
CA THR A 192 -36.87 -24.25 28.84
C THR A 192 -35.58 -24.99 29.17
N SER A 193 -34.79 -25.36 28.17
CA SER A 193 -33.50 -26.04 28.27
C SER A 193 -32.55 -25.40 27.26
N ASP A 194 -31.26 -25.67 27.38
CA ASP A 194 -30.24 -25.05 26.55
C ASP A 194 -30.44 -25.26 25.05
N LEU A 195 -30.08 -24.23 24.29
CA LEU A 195 -29.81 -24.31 22.85
C LEU A 195 -28.30 -24.52 22.68
N VAL A 196 -27.89 -25.69 22.21
CA VAL A 196 -26.47 -25.99 21.97
C VAL A 196 -26.15 -25.80 20.51
N THR A 197 -25.33 -24.81 20.16
CA THR A 197 -24.87 -24.59 18.79
C THR A 197 -23.41 -25.01 18.59
N ASN A 198 -23.20 -25.95 17.67
CA ASN A 198 -21.89 -26.37 17.17
C ASN A 198 -21.70 -25.97 15.69
N THR A 199 -22.49 -25.01 15.22
CA THR A 199 -22.45 -24.42 13.88
C THR A 199 -22.74 -22.91 13.98
N SER A 200 -22.87 -22.20 12.86
CA SER A 200 -23.37 -20.83 12.88
C SER A 200 -24.86 -20.80 13.24
N PHE A 201 -25.20 -20.24 14.39
CA PHE A 201 -26.58 -19.96 14.80
C PHE A 201 -26.92 -18.50 14.50
N VAL A 202 -28.08 -18.27 13.88
CA VAL A 202 -28.58 -16.92 13.59
C VAL A 202 -29.99 -16.75 14.15
N LEU A 203 -30.18 -15.79 15.05
CA LEU A 203 -31.51 -15.28 15.37
C LEU A 203 -31.78 -14.07 14.45
N ASN A 204 -32.74 -14.20 13.53
CA ASN A 204 -33.05 -13.14 12.57
C ASN A 204 -33.74 -11.95 13.28
N ALA A 205 -33.82 -10.79 12.62
CA ALA A 205 -34.40 -9.56 13.15
C ALA A 205 -35.88 -9.68 13.58
N THR A 206 -36.63 -10.63 13.02
CA THR A 206 -38.01 -10.94 13.43
C THR A 206 -38.08 -11.99 14.55
N GLY A 207 -36.97 -12.68 14.80
CA GLY A 207 -36.89 -13.75 15.78
C GLY A 207 -36.88 -13.21 17.20
N LYS A 208 -37.35 -14.03 18.14
CA LYS A 208 -37.42 -13.68 19.55
C LYS A 208 -36.95 -14.86 20.40
N MET A 209 -35.94 -14.71 21.24
CA MET A 209 -35.46 -15.78 22.12
C MET A 209 -35.88 -15.51 23.57
N SER A 210 -36.59 -16.45 24.18
CA SER A 210 -37.07 -16.34 25.56
C SER A 210 -36.08 -16.95 26.54
N PHE A 211 -35.79 -16.25 27.62
CA PHE A 211 -34.96 -16.70 28.74
C PHE A 211 -35.75 -16.64 30.04
N THR A 212 -35.54 -17.60 30.93
CA THR A 212 -36.16 -17.61 32.27
C THR A 212 -35.08 -17.79 33.33
N PRO A 213 -34.41 -16.70 33.75
CA PRO A 213 -33.45 -16.75 34.86
C PRO A 213 -34.14 -17.18 36.16
N GLU A 214 -33.51 -18.12 36.87
CA GLU A 214 -34.01 -18.66 38.14
C GLU A 214 -33.03 -18.45 39.29
N SER A 215 -33.53 -18.50 40.53
CA SER A 215 -32.68 -18.50 41.72
C SER A 215 -31.60 -19.59 41.67
N GLY A 216 -30.36 -19.24 42.00
CA GLY A 216 -29.23 -20.17 41.98
C GLY A 216 -28.44 -20.21 40.67
N GLY A 217 -28.66 -19.23 39.78
CA GLY A 217 -27.85 -19.01 38.56
C GLY A 217 -28.23 -19.88 37.37
N TYR A 218 -29.39 -20.56 37.42
CA TYR A 218 -29.88 -21.36 36.31
C TYR A 218 -30.65 -20.49 35.30
N VAL A 219 -30.41 -20.74 34.01
CA VAL A 219 -31.15 -20.17 32.88
C VAL A 219 -31.03 -21.12 31.69
N ASN A 220 -31.98 -21.09 30.76
CA ASN A 220 -31.87 -21.79 29.48
C ASN A 220 -30.85 -21.05 28.57
N MET A 221 -29.63 -21.58 28.46
CA MET A 221 -28.49 -20.88 27.86
C MET A 221 -28.31 -21.21 26.37
N ILE A 222 -27.74 -20.27 25.59
CA ILE A 222 -27.13 -20.56 24.29
C ILE A 222 -25.66 -20.94 24.53
N THR A 223 -25.26 -22.16 24.21
CA THR A 223 -23.91 -22.70 24.48
C THR A 223 -23.39 -23.52 23.30
N GLY A 224 -22.18 -24.09 23.40
CA GLY A 224 -21.61 -25.01 22.41
C GLY A 224 -20.24 -24.57 21.92
N THR A 225 -19.93 -24.82 20.66
CA THR A 225 -18.63 -24.48 20.04
C THR A 225 -18.76 -23.71 18.72
N GLY A 226 -19.98 -23.30 18.37
CA GLY A 226 -20.29 -22.59 17.14
C GLY A 226 -20.08 -21.08 17.22
N SER A 227 -20.64 -20.36 16.25
CA SER A 227 -20.80 -18.90 16.29
C SER A 227 -22.27 -18.53 16.46
N VAL A 228 -22.53 -17.34 16.99
CA VAL A 228 -23.87 -16.84 17.27
C VAL A 228 -24.00 -15.42 16.73
N THR A 229 -25.00 -15.20 15.88
CA THR A 229 -25.39 -13.87 15.42
C THR A 229 -26.82 -13.58 15.85
N ILE A 230 -27.02 -12.56 16.67
CA ILE A 230 -28.32 -12.17 17.20
C ILE A 230 -28.73 -10.83 16.59
N ASN A 231 -29.74 -10.85 15.74
CA ASN A 231 -30.38 -9.64 15.20
C ASN A 231 -31.79 -9.42 15.79
N GLY A 232 -32.34 -10.44 16.46
CA GLY A 232 -33.70 -10.43 16.99
C GLY A 232 -33.81 -9.90 18.42
N VAL A 233 -34.91 -10.25 19.09
CA VAL A 233 -35.24 -9.77 20.44
C VAL A 233 -34.91 -10.82 21.49
N PHE A 234 -34.28 -10.44 22.59
CA PHE A 234 -34.24 -11.23 23.83
C PHE A 234 -35.40 -10.89 24.74
N ASP A 235 -36.12 -11.90 25.21
CA ASP A 235 -37.26 -11.76 26.13
C ASP A 235 -36.93 -12.46 27.44
N ILE A 236 -36.60 -11.66 28.45
CA ILE A 236 -36.07 -12.15 29.71
C ILE A 236 -37.20 -12.12 30.74
N ASP A 237 -37.74 -13.30 31.07
CA ASP A 237 -38.73 -13.46 32.12
C ASP A 237 -38.05 -13.47 33.51
N LEU A 238 -38.09 -12.31 34.17
CA LEU A 238 -37.44 -12.08 35.46
C LEU A 238 -38.28 -12.57 36.67
N ASP A 239 -39.45 -13.18 36.48
CA ASP A 239 -40.36 -13.54 37.58
C ASP A 239 -39.74 -14.54 38.59
N LEU A 240 -38.80 -15.35 38.13
CA LEU A 240 -38.09 -16.35 38.94
C LEU A 240 -36.66 -15.94 39.32
N ALA A 241 -36.19 -14.80 38.81
CA ALA A 241 -34.85 -14.28 39.08
C ALA A 241 -34.74 -13.76 40.51
N THR A 242 -33.55 -13.85 41.09
CA THR A 242 -33.24 -13.21 42.37
C THR A 242 -32.76 -11.78 42.14
N SER A 243 -33.06 -10.88 43.06
CA SER A 243 -32.58 -9.49 43.00
C SER A 243 -31.45 -9.23 44.02
N SER A 244 -30.64 -10.24 44.32
CA SER A 244 -29.54 -10.08 45.29
C SER A 244 -28.29 -9.60 44.55
N PRO A 245 -27.60 -8.57 45.06
CA PRO A 245 -26.33 -8.13 44.48
C PRO A 245 -25.33 -9.29 44.34
N GLY A 246 -24.73 -9.40 43.15
CA GLY A 246 -23.78 -10.46 42.79
C GLY A 246 -24.40 -11.73 42.21
N ASP A 247 -25.73 -11.82 42.08
CA ASP A 247 -26.38 -12.87 41.30
C ASP A 247 -26.20 -12.58 39.79
N SER A 248 -25.93 -13.63 39.00
CA SER A 248 -25.78 -13.52 37.54
C SER A 248 -26.19 -14.79 36.78
N TRP A 249 -26.49 -14.64 35.48
CA TRP A 249 -26.94 -15.68 34.56
C TRP A 249 -26.28 -15.51 33.19
N SER A 250 -25.62 -16.55 32.68
CA SER A 250 -25.07 -16.56 31.32
C SER A 250 -26.19 -16.90 30.34
N LEU A 251 -26.70 -15.91 29.60
CA LEU A 251 -27.72 -16.14 28.58
C LEU A 251 -27.09 -16.69 27.31
N VAL A 252 -25.92 -16.15 26.98
CA VAL A 252 -25.04 -16.64 25.91
C VAL A 252 -23.70 -16.99 26.53
N ASP A 253 -23.17 -18.15 26.17
CA ASP A 253 -21.86 -18.62 26.62
C ASP A 253 -20.76 -17.76 25.96
N SER A 254 -19.96 -17.07 26.79
CA SER A 254 -18.91 -16.15 26.35
C SER A 254 -17.78 -16.82 25.55
N SER A 255 -17.73 -18.15 25.51
CA SER A 255 -16.76 -18.88 24.67
C SER A 255 -17.18 -18.99 23.20
N LEU A 256 -18.41 -18.63 22.86
CA LEU A 256 -18.90 -18.58 21.47
C LEU A 256 -18.44 -17.29 20.78
N GLY A 257 -18.18 -17.35 19.47
CA GLY A 257 -18.03 -16.14 18.66
C GLY A 257 -19.38 -15.45 18.51
N MET A 258 -19.66 -14.50 19.41
CA MET A 258 -20.94 -13.80 19.53
C MET A 258 -20.93 -12.44 18.82
N THR A 259 -22.02 -12.15 18.12
CA THR A 259 -22.24 -10.89 17.41
C THR A 259 -23.67 -10.45 17.63
N PHE A 260 -23.87 -9.30 18.27
CA PHE A 260 -25.15 -8.62 18.37
C PHE A 260 -25.22 -7.58 17.25
N GLY A 261 -26.23 -7.70 16.38
CA GLY A 261 -26.38 -6.81 15.21
C GLY A 261 -27.19 -5.56 15.54
N GLU A 262 -27.20 -4.59 14.64
CA GLU A 262 -27.88 -3.27 14.83
C GLU A 262 -29.39 -3.35 15.18
N SER A 263 -30.04 -4.47 14.87
CA SER A 263 -31.46 -4.69 15.16
C SER A 263 -31.72 -5.44 16.46
N PHE A 264 -30.66 -5.87 17.15
CA PHE A 264 -30.75 -6.52 18.45
C PHE A 264 -31.46 -5.63 19.46
N SER A 265 -32.29 -6.25 20.30
CA SER A 265 -32.82 -5.57 21.48
C SER A 265 -33.17 -6.54 22.60
N VAL A 266 -33.15 -6.05 23.83
CA VAL A 266 -33.71 -6.75 24.98
C VAL A 266 -35.08 -6.15 25.30
N GLN A 267 -36.11 -6.99 25.30
CA GLN A 267 -37.49 -6.56 25.48
C GLN A 267 -37.65 -5.82 26.82
N ASP A 268 -38.27 -4.64 26.76
CA ASP A 268 -38.55 -3.76 27.90
C ASP A 268 -37.31 -3.17 28.60
N PHE A 269 -36.09 -3.43 28.12
CA PHE A 269 -34.86 -2.85 28.66
C PHE A 269 -34.44 -1.61 27.86
N THR A 270 -33.61 -0.76 28.47
CA THR A 270 -33.01 0.42 27.81
C THR A 270 -31.53 0.18 27.56
N GLU A 271 -31.07 0.45 26.35
CA GLU A 271 -29.68 0.27 25.94
C GLU A 271 -28.87 1.55 26.15
N VAL A 272 -27.65 1.38 26.67
CA VAL A 272 -26.60 2.38 26.74
C VAL A 272 -25.26 1.66 26.55
N ASN A 273 -24.56 1.94 25.45
CA ASN A 273 -23.22 1.43 25.13
C ASN A 273 -23.08 -0.10 25.27
N GLY A 274 -24.03 -0.87 24.74
CA GLY A 274 -24.02 -2.34 24.79
C GLY A 274 -24.47 -2.94 26.13
N PHE A 275 -24.88 -2.10 27.09
CA PHE A 275 -25.54 -2.52 28.32
C PHE A 275 -27.04 -2.28 28.25
N TRP A 276 -27.81 -3.34 28.45
CA TRP A 276 -29.26 -3.28 28.54
C TRP A 276 -29.68 -3.29 30.00
N THR A 277 -30.34 -2.23 30.46
CA THR A 277 -30.77 -2.09 31.85
C THR A 277 -32.29 -2.23 31.98
N SER A 278 -32.74 -3.02 32.96
CA SER A 278 -34.16 -3.26 33.19
C SER A 278 -34.88 -2.00 33.68
N PRO A 279 -36.21 -1.88 33.51
CA PRO A 279 -36.97 -0.73 34.01
C PRO A 279 -36.87 -0.48 35.52
N SER A 280 -36.44 -1.48 36.29
CA SER A 280 -36.24 -1.35 37.73
C SER A 280 -34.83 -0.89 38.11
N GLY A 281 -33.90 -0.81 37.16
CA GLY A 281 -32.48 -0.52 37.40
C GLY A 281 -31.73 -1.65 38.12
N VAL A 282 -32.35 -2.81 38.29
CA VAL A 282 -31.79 -3.90 39.13
C VAL A 282 -31.01 -4.91 38.29
N TYR A 283 -31.41 -5.11 37.03
CA TYR A 283 -30.81 -6.11 36.17
C TYR A 283 -30.16 -5.43 34.97
N GLN A 284 -28.94 -5.84 34.64
CA GLN A 284 -28.21 -5.35 33.49
C GLN A 284 -27.68 -6.55 32.67
N PHE A 285 -27.95 -6.54 31.37
CA PHE A 285 -27.41 -7.49 30.40
C PHE A 285 -26.28 -6.83 29.62
N ASP A 286 -25.13 -7.49 29.55
CA ASP A 286 -23.92 -7.03 28.85
C ASP A 286 -23.74 -7.82 27.56
N GLU A 287 -23.77 -7.13 26.41
CA GLU A 287 -23.58 -7.74 25.09
C GLU A 287 -22.19 -8.36 24.91
N ARG A 288 -21.15 -7.81 25.52
CA ARG A 288 -19.77 -8.31 25.37
C ARG A 288 -19.58 -9.65 26.06
N THR A 289 -20.27 -9.86 27.17
CA THR A 289 -20.12 -11.09 27.98
C THR A 289 -21.28 -12.07 27.81
N GLY A 290 -22.44 -11.63 27.31
CA GLY A 290 -23.66 -12.42 27.23
C GLY A 290 -24.29 -12.72 28.60
N ILE A 291 -23.92 -11.96 29.63
CA ILE A 291 -24.31 -12.17 31.02
C ILE A 291 -25.39 -11.15 31.44
N LEU A 292 -26.43 -11.64 32.10
CA LEU A 292 -27.38 -10.84 32.88
C LEU A 292 -26.92 -10.83 34.35
N SER A 293 -26.80 -9.67 34.98
CA SER A 293 -26.36 -9.51 36.37
C SER A 293 -27.26 -8.59 37.17
N VAL A 294 -27.23 -8.74 38.51
CA VAL A 294 -27.87 -7.80 39.43
C VAL A 294 -26.91 -6.67 39.81
N VAL A 295 -27.24 -5.43 39.47
CA VAL A 295 -26.49 -4.21 39.82
C VAL A 295 -27.09 -3.53 41.07
N THR A 296 -26.27 -2.82 41.86
CA THR A 296 -26.67 -2.20 43.15
C THR A 296 -27.11 -0.75 43.01
N ASP A 297 -28.20 -0.38 43.71
CA ASP A 297 -28.81 0.95 43.90
C ASP A 297 -28.16 2.13 43.14
N ASP A 298 -28.85 2.58 42.08
CA ASP A 298 -28.64 3.83 41.32
C ASP A 298 -29.96 4.63 41.43
N SER A 299 -30.03 5.55 42.38
CA SER A 299 -31.28 6.18 42.86
C SER A 299 -31.79 7.29 41.93
N ASP A 300 -30.91 7.96 41.19
CA ASP A 300 -31.24 8.97 40.18
C ASP A 300 -31.24 8.41 38.74
N GLY A 301 -30.78 7.18 38.55
CA GLY A 301 -30.97 6.38 37.34
C GLY A 301 -30.12 6.86 36.19
N ASP A 302 -28.95 7.42 36.46
CA ASP A 302 -28.05 7.96 35.44
C ASP A 302 -26.96 6.96 35.01
N GLY A 303 -26.87 5.81 35.66
CA GLY A 303 -25.92 4.75 35.35
C GLY A 303 -24.68 4.73 36.24
N LEU A 304 -24.50 5.71 37.13
CA LEU A 304 -23.51 5.66 38.19
C LEU A 304 -24.14 5.07 39.47
N PRO A 305 -23.50 4.10 40.15
CA PRO A 305 -24.06 3.58 41.39
C PRO A 305 -23.97 4.58 42.55
N ASP A 306 -25.02 4.66 43.37
CA ASP A 306 -25.11 5.58 44.52
C ASP A 306 -23.88 5.49 45.44
N SER A 307 -23.37 4.27 45.64
CA SER A 307 -22.23 4.02 46.51
C SER A 307 -20.93 4.60 45.96
N TRP A 308 -20.74 4.53 44.64
CA TRP A 308 -19.56 5.06 43.97
C TRP A 308 -19.59 6.59 43.98
N GLU A 309 -20.72 7.18 43.61
CA GLU A 309 -20.89 8.63 43.65
C GLU A 309 -20.72 9.20 45.07
N THR A 310 -21.25 8.51 46.08
CA THR A 310 -21.08 8.92 47.48
C THR A 310 -19.65 8.77 47.97
N GLU A 311 -18.88 7.82 47.44
CA GLU A 311 -17.47 7.61 47.79
C GLU A 311 -16.57 8.71 47.22
N HIS A 312 -16.71 9.04 45.94
CA HIS A 312 -15.87 10.04 45.26
C HIS A 312 -16.40 11.47 45.44
N PHE A 313 -17.70 11.71 45.24
CA PHE A 313 -18.30 13.06 45.22
C PHE A 313 -19.09 13.43 46.49
N GLY A 314 -19.42 12.44 47.33
CA GLY A 314 -20.16 12.65 48.58
C GLY A 314 -21.65 13.01 48.42
N ASN A 315 -22.17 12.92 47.20
CA ASN A 315 -23.57 13.16 46.84
C ASN A 315 -23.90 12.47 45.50
N LEU A 316 -25.19 12.42 45.13
CA LEU A 316 -25.72 11.79 43.91
C LEU A 316 -26.01 12.88 42.86
N SER A 317 -24.98 13.53 42.34
CA SER A 317 -25.14 14.59 41.34
C SER A 317 -23.97 14.63 40.37
N ALA A 318 -23.09 13.63 40.45
CA ALA A 318 -22.06 13.46 39.44
C ALA A 318 -22.78 13.05 38.16
N LEU A 319 -22.48 13.71 37.05
CA LEU A 319 -23.08 13.29 35.79
C LEU A 319 -22.19 12.21 35.17
N PRO A 320 -22.77 11.16 34.56
CA PRO A 320 -22.01 10.11 33.89
C PRO A 320 -21.06 10.63 32.80
N ASP A 321 -21.45 11.70 32.11
CA ASP A 321 -20.68 12.38 31.06
C ASP A 321 -19.81 13.54 31.59
N GLY A 322 -19.75 13.74 32.91
CA GLY A 322 -18.86 14.72 33.52
C GLY A 322 -17.41 14.25 33.55
N ASP A 323 -16.49 15.20 33.49
CA ASP A 323 -15.04 15.00 33.64
C ASP A 323 -14.61 15.92 34.80
N ALA A 324 -14.36 15.33 35.97
CA ALA A 324 -14.24 16.08 37.21
C ALA A 324 -12.82 16.54 37.53
N ASP A 325 -11.80 15.88 36.99
CA ASP A 325 -10.39 16.23 37.15
C ASP A 325 -9.74 16.78 35.86
N GLY A 326 -10.43 16.73 34.73
CA GLY A 326 -10.06 17.39 33.48
C GLY A 326 -9.14 16.56 32.61
N ASP A 327 -9.17 15.24 32.72
CA ASP A 327 -8.31 14.32 31.95
C ASP A 327 -8.99 13.78 30.67
N LEU A 328 -10.19 14.28 30.33
CA LEU A 328 -11.04 13.86 29.22
C LEU A 328 -11.70 12.48 29.38
N ALA A 329 -11.50 11.78 30.49
CA ALA A 329 -12.28 10.61 30.85
C ALA A 329 -13.61 11.02 31.51
N SER A 330 -14.70 10.39 31.08
CA SER A 330 -16.00 10.62 31.72
C SER A 330 -16.11 9.80 33.02
N ASN A 331 -16.83 10.32 34.02
CA ASN A 331 -17.10 9.65 35.29
C ASN A 331 -17.64 8.21 35.10
N LEU A 332 -18.43 7.97 34.05
CA LEU A 332 -18.94 6.63 33.71
C LEU A 332 -17.83 5.69 33.25
N LEU A 333 -16.94 6.17 32.38
CA LEU A 333 -15.80 5.41 31.88
C LEU A 333 -14.86 5.05 33.04
N GLU A 334 -14.62 6.01 33.93
CA GLU A 334 -13.79 5.78 35.11
C GLU A 334 -14.40 4.80 36.11
N TYR A 335 -15.70 4.89 36.36
CA TYR A 335 -16.42 3.89 37.15
C TYR A 335 -16.27 2.49 36.56
N GLN A 336 -16.40 2.36 35.23
CA GLN A 336 -16.30 1.08 34.52
C GLN A 336 -14.87 0.51 34.54
N SER A 337 -13.86 1.38 34.46
CA SER A 337 -12.44 1.03 34.47
C SER A 337 -11.83 0.94 35.88
N GLY A 338 -12.56 1.39 36.90
CA GLY A 338 -12.17 1.34 38.31
C GLY A 338 -11.08 2.36 38.67
N THR A 339 -11.05 3.50 37.98
CA THR A 339 -10.12 4.61 38.19
C THR A 339 -10.74 5.67 39.12
N ASP A 340 -9.94 6.64 39.59
CA ASP A 340 -10.39 7.69 40.52
C ASP A 340 -10.76 8.99 39.77
N PRO A 341 -12.06 9.37 39.71
CA PRO A 341 -12.58 10.53 38.97
C PRO A 341 -12.23 11.90 39.55
N LEU A 342 -11.21 11.97 40.38
CA LEU A 342 -10.72 13.17 41.03
C LEU A 342 -9.19 13.27 40.96
N ASP A 343 -8.54 12.38 40.21
CA ASP A 343 -7.09 12.30 40.05
C ASP A 343 -6.74 12.02 38.58
N ALA A 344 -6.43 13.08 37.82
CA ALA A 344 -6.06 13.02 36.40
C ALA A 344 -4.82 12.13 36.10
N ALA A 345 -4.09 11.67 37.11
CA ALA A 345 -3.03 10.66 36.95
C ALA A 345 -3.54 9.21 37.04
N SER A 346 -4.84 9.02 37.28
CA SER A 346 -5.56 7.76 37.38
C SER A 346 -6.63 7.72 36.29
N PHE A 347 -6.23 7.41 35.07
CA PHE A 347 -7.12 7.38 33.91
C PHE A 347 -7.37 5.96 33.38
N PRO A 348 -8.50 5.73 32.68
CA PRO A 348 -8.74 4.51 31.91
C PRO A 348 -7.73 4.36 30.76
N ASP A 349 -7.17 3.16 30.64
CA ASP A 349 -6.21 2.75 29.59
C ASP A 349 -6.50 1.26 29.31
N THR A 350 -7.48 1.00 28.44
CA THR A 350 -8.09 -0.32 28.26
C THR A 350 -7.20 -1.26 27.46
N ASP A 351 -6.47 -0.75 26.48
CA ASP A 351 -5.58 -1.51 25.61
C ASP A 351 -4.12 -1.50 26.09
N THR A 352 -3.81 -0.75 27.15
CA THR A 352 -2.56 -0.74 27.92
C THR A 352 -1.36 -0.20 27.16
N ASP A 353 -1.60 0.74 26.26
CA ASP A 353 -0.57 1.38 25.46
C ASP A 353 0.01 2.65 26.13
N GLY A 354 -0.67 3.17 27.16
CA GLY A 354 -0.26 4.33 27.94
C GLY A 354 -0.94 5.65 27.54
N LEU A 355 -1.86 5.62 26.57
CA LEU A 355 -2.79 6.71 26.28
C LEU A 355 -4.03 6.61 27.19
N ASN A 356 -4.73 7.74 27.33
CA ASN A 356 -5.98 7.80 28.09
C ASN A 356 -7.14 7.51 27.13
N ASP A 357 -7.96 6.49 27.43
CA ASP A 357 -9.12 6.10 26.62
C ASP A 357 -10.04 7.31 26.30
N GLY A 358 -10.22 8.21 27.26
CA GLY A 358 -11.03 9.42 27.11
C GLY A 358 -10.44 10.42 26.12
N TRP A 359 -9.12 10.61 26.15
CA TRP A 359 -8.38 11.42 25.17
C TRP A 359 -8.48 10.79 23.77
N GLU A 360 -8.25 9.48 23.65
CA GLU A 360 -8.33 8.78 22.37
C GLU A 360 -9.74 8.83 21.76
N ILE A 361 -10.77 8.61 22.58
CA ILE A 361 -12.16 8.71 22.13
C ILE A 361 -12.50 10.15 21.71
N ALA A 362 -11.98 11.16 22.39
CA ALA A 362 -12.24 12.56 22.06
C ALA A 362 -11.67 12.96 20.69
N TYR A 363 -10.48 12.48 20.34
CA TYR A 363 -9.80 12.85 19.09
C TYR A 363 -10.03 11.85 17.94
N PHE A 364 -10.09 10.55 18.21
CA PHE A 364 -10.16 9.49 17.20
C PHE A 364 -11.51 8.73 17.17
N GLY A 365 -12.28 8.82 18.26
CA GLY A 365 -13.59 8.14 18.38
C GLY A 365 -13.50 6.62 18.60
N ASN A 366 -12.30 6.09 18.84
CA ASN A 366 -11.99 4.68 19.12
C ASN A 366 -10.67 4.60 19.92
N LEU A 367 -10.25 3.37 20.28
CA LEU A 367 -9.03 3.06 21.03
C LEU A 367 -7.97 2.37 20.15
N ASP A 368 -7.96 2.66 18.84
CA ASP A 368 -6.98 2.09 17.90
C ASP A 368 -5.77 3.00 17.70
N ALA A 369 -5.77 4.19 18.33
CA ALA A 369 -4.63 5.10 18.28
C ALA A 369 -3.46 4.46 19.03
N THR A 370 -2.23 4.64 18.53
CA THR A 370 -1.03 4.12 19.19
C THR A 370 -0.20 5.26 19.73
N PRO A 371 0.63 5.07 20.78
CA PRO A 371 1.44 6.13 21.36
C PRO A 371 2.44 6.73 20.37
N GLU A 372 2.95 5.90 19.44
CA GLU A 372 3.87 6.32 18.38
C GLU A 372 3.19 6.81 17.09
N GLY A 373 1.85 6.89 17.07
CA GLY A 373 1.12 7.43 15.92
C GLY A 373 1.32 8.95 15.79
N ASP A 374 1.19 9.46 14.57
CA ASP A 374 1.25 10.89 14.22
C ASP A 374 0.14 11.11 13.20
N ALA A 375 -1.04 11.54 13.64
CA ALA A 375 -2.25 11.44 12.84
C ALA A 375 -2.51 12.67 11.95
N ASP A 376 -1.94 13.82 12.29
CA ASP A 376 -1.95 15.04 11.48
C ASP A 376 -0.62 15.32 10.75
N ALA A 377 0.38 14.45 10.93
CA ALA A 377 1.66 14.47 10.24
C ALA A 377 2.50 15.71 10.58
N ASP A 378 2.46 16.13 11.84
CA ASP A 378 3.18 17.30 12.36
C ASP A 378 4.52 16.95 13.02
N TYR A 379 4.96 15.69 12.89
CA TYR A 379 6.19 15.12 13.47
C TYR A 379 6.13 14.85 14.98
N ASN A 380 5.01 15.09 15.64
CA ASN A 380 4.81 14.72 17.04
C ASN A 380 4.07 13.39 17.15
N SER A 381 4.46 12.61 18.17
CA SER A 381 3.73 11.40 18.48
C SER A 381 2.50 11.73 19.34
N ASN A 382 1.43 10.94 19.19
CA ASN A 382 0.22 11.01 20.02
C ASN A 382 0.54 11.09 21.52
N LEU A 383 1.56 10.35 21.99
CA LEU A 383 2.00 10.41 23.38
C LEU A 383 2.64 11.75 23.75
N THR A 384 3.47 12.31 22.86
CA THR A 384 4.07 13.64 23.06
C THR A 384 2.97 14.69 23.19
N GLU A 385 2.00 14.67 22.29
CA GLU A 385 0.91 15.63 22.26
C GLU A 385 -0.05 15.47 23.44
N TYR A 386 -0.37 14.24 23.83
CA TYR A 386 -1.12 13.96 25.06
C TYR A 386 -0.42 14.57 26.29
N LEU A 387 0.90 14.43 26.39
CA LEU A 387 1.67 15.00 27.50
C LEU A 387 1.79 16.53 27.43
N ALA A 388 1.81 17.10 26.22
CA ALA A 388 1.84 18.54 25.98
C ALA A 388 0.47 19.21 26.11
N GLY A 389 -0.62 18.45 26.00
CA GLY A 389 -2.00 18.94 25.98
C GLY A 389 -2.39 19.61 24.65
N THR A 390 -1.78 19.17 23.55
CA THR A 390 -2.03 19.64 22.18
C THR A 390 -2.94 18.67 21.43
N SER A 391 -3.35 19.01 20.21
CA SER A 391 -4.36 18.26 19.46
C SER A 391 -3.72 17.34 18.41
N PRO A 392 -3.83 16.00 18.54
CA PRO A 392 -3.20 15.01 17.64
C PRO A 392 -3.83 14.87 16.25
N VAL A 393 -4.66 15.84 15.87
CA VAL A 393 -5.43 15.86 14.61
C VAL A 393 -5.48 17.26 14.03
N ASP A 394 -4.71 18.21 14.57
CA ASP A 394 -4.60 19.58 14.09
C ASP A 394 -3.12 19.98 13.99
N PHE A 395 -2.55 19.84 12.80
CA PHE A 395 -1.16 20.16 12.46
C PHE A 395 -0.68 21.56 12.90
N LEU A 396 -1.58 22.48 13.22
CA LEU A 396 -1.25 23.84 13.69
C LEU A 396 -1.30 24.00 15.22
N ASP A 397 -1.64 22.94 15.96
CA ASP A 397 -1.68 22.89 17.42
C ASP A 397 -0.67 21.86 17.93
N PHE A 398 0.59 22.27 17.97
CA PHE A 398 1.74 21.41 18.24
C PHE A 398 2.45 21.77 19.56
N PRO A 399 3.24 20.84 20.14
CA PRO A 399 4.16 21.14 21.24
C PRO A 399 5.22 22.19 20.87
N ASP A 400 5.42 23.16 21.76
CA ASP A 400 6.39 24.27 21.70
C ASP A 400 6.95 24.47 23.12
N GLU A 401 7.86 23.58 23.55
CA GLU A 401 8.35 23.51 24.94
C GLU A 401 9.25 24.70 25.29
N ASP A 402 10.00 25.23 24.33
CA ASP A 402 10.92 26.35 24.53
C ASP A 402 10.33 27.74 24.24
N GLY A 403 9.17 27.79 23.57
CA GLY A 403 8.31 28.95 23.41
C GLY A 403 8.75 29.92 22.32
N ASP A 404 9.46 29.44 21.32
CA ASP A 404 9.95 30.25 20.20
C ASP A 404 8.99 30.29 18.99
N GLY A 405 7.96 29.44 19.01
CA GLY A 405 6.91 29.35 18.01
C GLY A 405 7.17 28.34 16.90
N MET A 406 8.19 27.49 17.04
CA MET A 406 8.45 26.32 16.21
C MET A 406 7.78 25.07 16.79
N ASN A 407 7.64 24.04 15.96
CA ASN A 407 7.10 22.74 16.36
C ASN A 407 8.25 21.86 16.87
N ASP A 408 8.20 21.45 18.14
CA ASP A 408 9.25 20.65 18.80
C ASP A 408 9.60 19.37 18.01
N GLY A 409 8.60 18.71 17.41
CA GLY A 409 8.76 17.51 16.60
C GLY A 409 9.54 17.76 15.31
N TRP A 410 9.24 18.87 14.63
CA TRP A 410 9.98 19.31 13.44
C TRP A 410 11.42 19.70 13.81
N GLU A 411 11.61 20.40 14.93
CA GLU A 411 12.96 20.79 15.38
C GLU A 411 13.82 19.58 15.70
N LEU A 412 13.28 18.59 16.40
CA LEU A 412 13.99 17.36 16.73
C LEU A 412 14.24 16.43 15.53
N LEU A 413 13.55 16.66 14.40
CA LEU A 413 13.84 15.96 13.15
C LEU A 413 15.17 16.43 12.54
N TYR A 414 15.46 17.73 12.60
CA TYR A 414 16.59 18.35 11.92
C TYR A 414 17.73 18.79 12.85
N PHE A 415 17.45 18.99 14.14
CA PHE A 415 18.39 19.48 15.14
C PHE A 415 18.55 18.50 16.31
N ASP A 416 19.69 18.57 17.02
CA ASP A 416 20.00 17.69 18.15
C ASP A 416 19.10 17.97 19.37
N THR A 417 18.67 19.23 19.53
CA THR A 417 17.78 19.71 20.59
C THR A 417 16.86 20.80 20.03
N ILE A 418 15.68 20.98 20.64
CA ILE A 418 14.76 22.06 20.28
C ILE A 418 15.46 23.43 20.38
N GLU A 419 16.30 23.64 21.40
CA GLU A 419 16.98 24.92 21.59
C GLU A 419 18.13 25.21 20.58
N ASP A 420 18.51 24.23 19.76
CA ASP A 420 19.51 24.41 18.70
C ASP A 420 18.91 25.01 17.42
N CYS A 421 17.59 24.94 17.25
CA CYS A 421 16.87 25.60 16.18
C CYS A 421 16.60 27.07 16.57
N ASP A 422 17.17 28.04 15.83
CA ASP A 422 16.75 29.45 15.96
C ASP A 422 15.89 29.79 14.74
N PRO A 423 14.60 30.14 14.91
CA PRO A 423 13.66 30.35 13.80
C PRO A 423 14.09 31.45 12.85
N SER A 424 14.98 32.35 13.29
CA SER A 424 15.46 33.49 12.49
C SER A 424 16.79 33.25 11.79
N VAL A 425 17.40 32.07 11.99
CA VAL A 425 18.66 31.69 11.37
C VAL A 425 18.39 30.94 10.07
N ASP A 426 19.24 31.22 9.09
CA ASP A 426 19.41 30.46 7.85
C ASP A 426 20.60 29.53 8.12
N SER A 427 20.31 28.25 8.33
CA SER A 427 21.27 27.29 8.90
C SER A 427 22.17 26.66 7.84
N ASP A 428 21.67 26.48 6.63
CA ASP A 428 22.37 25.85 5.50
C ASP A 428 22.88 26.85 4.45
N GLY A 429 22.46 28.11 4.54
CA GLY A 429 22.91 29.23 3.72
C GLY A 429 22.14 29.41 2.42
N ASP A 430 20.92 28.87 2.34
CA ASP A 430 20.08 28.89 1.14
C ASP A 430 19.20 30.15 1.02
N LEU A 431 19.31 31.07 1.99
CA LEU A 431 18.55 32.32 2.16
C LEU A 431 17.13 32.18 2.70
N TYR A 432 16.69 30.98 3.06
CA TYR A 432 15.50 30.74 3.87
C TYR A 432 15.87 30.61 5.34
N THR A 433 14.99 31.10 6.22
CA THR A 433 15.17 30.89 7.65
C THR A 433 14.54 29.56 8.06
N ASN A 434 15.02 28.95 9.15
CA ASN A 434 14.43 27.73 9.70
C ASN A 434 12.89 27.85 9.85
N PHE A 435 12.37 29.04 10.19
CA PHE A 435 10.93 29.27 10.27
C PHE A 435 10.22 29.27 8.91
N ASP A 436 10.85 29.83 7.86
CA ASP A 436 10.29 29.76 6.51
C ASP A 436 10.23 28.30 6.05
N GLU A 437 11.29 27.55 6.29
CA GLU A 437 11.39 26.14 5.90
C GLU A 437 10.42 25.23 6.65
N ALA A 438 10.22 25.46 7.95
CA ALA A 438 9.17 24.77 8.71
C ALA A 438 7.76 25.01 8.15
N ILE A 439 7.50 26.19 7.59
CA ILE A 439 6.20 26.50 6.94
C ILE A 439 6.05 25.75 5.60
N TYR A 440 7.15 25.54 4.88
CA TYR A 440 7.16 24.91 3.56
C TYR A 440 7.53 23.42 3.58
N GLU A 441 7.73 22.84 4.78
CA GLU A 441 8.11 21.44 5.00
C GLU A 441 9.43 21.06 4.30
N THR A 442 10.43 21.94 4.36
CA THR A 442 11.77 21.72 3.79
C THR A 442 12.82 21.46 4.88
N ASP A 443 13.92 20.78 4.52
CA ASP A 443 15.05 20.47 5.41
C ASP A 443 16.00 21.67 5.59
N PRO A 444 16.01 22.30 6.79
CA PRO A 444 16.81 23.49 7.09
C PRO A 444 18.30 23.24 7.26
N THR A 445 18.75 22.01 6.99
CA THR A 445 20.14 21.62 7.06
C THR A 445 20.70 21.22 5.70
N ASP A 446 19.86 21.22 4.66
CA ASP A 446 20.22 20.86 3.30
C ASP A 446 19.86 21.99 2.32
N PRO A 447 20.86 22.74 1.80
CA PRO A 447 20.60 23.89 0.94
C PRO A 447 19.97 23.49 -0.41
N PHE A 448 19.85 22.20 -0.72
CA PHE A 448 19.14 21.69 -1.90
C PHE A 448 17.68 21.35 -1.62
N SER A 449 17.26 21.37 -0.37
CA SER A 449 15.89 21.19 0.06
C SER A 449 15.33 22.54 0.50
N SER A 450 14.87 23.33 -0.46
CA SER A 450 14.31 24.65 -0.20
C SER A 450 12.92 24.81 -0.85
N PRO A 451 12.17 25.87 -0.49
CA PRO A 451 11.01 26.28 -1.27
C PRO A 451 11.40 26.65 -2.72
N ASP A 452 10.48 26.41 -3.66
CA ASP A 452 10.50 27.00 -5.01
C ASP A 452 9.55 28.22 -4.99
N SER A 453 10.13 29.42 -4.87
CA SER A 453 9.34 30.65 -4.67
C SER A 453 8.67 31.18 -5.94
N GLU A 454 8.91 30.59 -7.11
CA GLU A 454 8.30 31.01 -8.37
C GLU A 454 6.83 30.56 -8.53
N ASN A 455 6.22 29.96 -7.51
CA ASN A 455 4.93 29.30 -7.62
C ASN A 455 3.70 30.24 -7.82
N PHE A 456 3.45 30.60 -9.08
CA PHE A 456 2.12 30.56 -9.68
C PHE A 456 2.20 29.83 -11.05
N ASP A 457 2.00 28.50 -11.03
CA ASP A 457 1.54 27.66 -12.15
C ASP A 457 2.59 27.15 -13.17
N VAL A 458 3.89 27.44 -13.03
CA VAL A 458 5.01 26.84 -13.83
C VAL A 458 6.39 27.22 -13.23
N GLY A 459 6.75 26.73 -12.04
CA GLY A 459 8.15 26.78 -11.59
C GLY A 459 9.05 26.04 -12.59
N ASP A 460 10.33 26.39 -12.65
CA ASP A 460 11.28 25.76 -13.58
C ASP A 460 11.74 24.36 -13.11
N GLY A 461 11.30 23.96 -11.92
CA GLY A 461 11.50 22.64 -11.33
C GLY A 461 12.75 22.52 -10.47
N LEU A 462 13.44 23.64 -10.20
CA LEU A 462 14.60 23.71 -9.31
C LEU A 462 14.20 24.28 -7.94
N PRO A 463 14.71 23.72 -6.81
CA PRO A 463 14.63 24.39 -5.51
C PRO A 463 15.47 25.68 -5.52
N ASP A 464 14.92 26.80 -5.03
CA ASP A 464 15.63 28.08 -5.02
C ASP A 464 17.01 28.01 -4.33
N GLY A 465 17.11 27.25 -3.24
CA GLY A 465 18.32 27.02 -2.46
C GLY A 465 19.40 26.31 -3.27
N TRP A 466 19.01 25.40 -4.16
CA TRP A 466 19.93 24.77 -5.11
C TRP A 466 20.54 25.80 -6.05
N GLU A 467 19.74 26.75 -6.53
CA GLU A 467 20.22 27.86 -7.35
C GLU A 467 21.10 28.82 -6.53
N VAL A 468 20.79 29.05 -5.26
CA VAL A 468 21.63 29.82 -4.33
C VAL A 468 22.99 29.15 -4.14
N TYR A 469 23.02 27.84 -3.93
CA TYR A 469 24.26 27.10 -3.72
C TYR A 469 25.18 27.17 -4.95
N TRP A 470 24.66 26.92 -6.16
CA TRP A 470 25.47 26.84 -7.38
C TRP A 470 25.74 28.19 -8.03
N PHE A 471 24.77 29.10 -8.02
CA PHE A 471 24.83 30.35 -8.78
C PHE A 471 24.82 31.60 -7.89
N GLY A 472 24.66 31.47 -6.57
CA GLY A 472 24.66 32.58 -5.64
C GLY A 472 26.03 33.25 -5.48
N ALA A 473 26.04 34.58 -5.42
CA ALA A 473 27.22 35.35 -5.04
C ALA A 473 26.97 36.21 -3.78
N GLU A 474 28.04 36.49 -3.03
CA GLU A 474 27.95 37.23 -1.76
C GLU A 474 27.21 38.58 -1.92
N GLY A 475 26.06 38.69 -1.25
CA GLY A 475 25.25 39.92 -1.21
C GLY A 475 24.21 40.06 -2.33
N GLU A 476 24.03 39.04 -3.16
CA GLU A 476 22.87 38.95 -4.06
C GLU A 476 21.59 38.59 -3.30
N SER A 477 20.44 39.06 -3.79
CA SER A 477 19.14 38.67 -3.25
C SER A 477 18.63 37.42 -3.96
N LEU A 478 17.79 36.62 -3.27
CA LEU A 478 17.11 35.46 -3.83
C LEU A 478 16.50 35.73 -5.23
N GLU A 479 15.70 36.80 -5.38
CA GLU A 479 15.10 37.22 -6.67
C GLU A 479 16.12 37.42 -7.81
N THR A 480 17.37 37.75 -7.50
CA THR A 480 18.42 37.91 -8.52
C THR A 480 19.06 36.58 -8.88
N ILE A 481 19.14 35.63 -7.95
CA ILE A 481 19.80 34.35 -8.15
C ILE A 481 18.90 33.42 -8.97
N ILE A 482 17.65 33.24 -8.55
CA ILE A 482 16.66 32.38 -9.22
C ILE A 482 16.30 32.86 -10.64
N ALA A 483 16.67 34.11 -10.99
CA ALA A 483 16.45 34.67 -12.32
C ALA A 483 17.64 34.48 -13.28
N LYS A 484 18.76 33.88 -12.84
CA LYS A 484 19.99 33.74 -13.66
C LYS A 484 19.87 32.63 -14.68
N TYR A 485 19.40 31.47 -14.24
CA TYR A 485 19.31 30.25 -15.01
C TYR A 485 17.95 29.62 -14.74
N THR A 486 17.46 28.89 -15.72
CA THR A 486 16.24 28.09 -15.65
C THR A 486 16.61 26.61 -15.58
N GLY A 487 15.67 25.76 -15.20
CA GLY A 487 15.81 24.29 -15.29
C GLY A 487 16.20 23.74 -16.67
N GLU A 488 16.01 24.50 -17.74
CA GLU A 488 16.37 24.13 -19.12
C GLU A 488 17.75 24.65 -19.57
N ASP A 489 18.37 25.53 -18.80
CA ASP A 489 19.70 26.05 -19.11
C ASP A 489 20.79 25.01 -18.81
N ASP A 490 21.90 25.11 -19.53
CA ASP A 490 23.08 24.23 -19.50
C ASP A 490 24.31 25.17 -19.33
N PRO A 491 24.61 25.59 -18.10
CA PRO A 491 25.60 26.64 -17.84
C PRO A 491 27.03 26.25 -18.14
N ASP A 492 27.36 24.96 -17.96
CA ASP A 492 28.69 24.41 -18.18
C ASP A 492 28.92 23.88 -19.61
N GLY A 493 27.85 23.79 -20.40
CA GLY A 493 27.86 23.47 -21.83
C GLY A 493 28.11 22.00 -22.10
N ASP A 494 27.87 21.15 -21.12
CA ASP A 494 28.10 19.73 -21.20
C ASP A 494 26.94 18.99 -21.89
N GLY A 495 25.80 19.65 -22.08
CA GLY A 495 24.63 19.13 -22.79
C GLY A 495 23.55 18.58 -21.87
N PHE A 496 23.70 18.66 -20.55
CA PHE A 496 22.63 18.41 -19.58
C PHE A 496 22.05 19.73 -19.08
N SER A 497 20.74 19.73 -18.84
CA SER A 497 20.09 20.91 -18.27
C SER A 497 20.19 20.89 -16.76
N ASN A 498 20.12 22.05 -16.11
CA ASN A 498 20.11 22.17 -14.65
C ASN A 498 19.10 21.22 -13.99
N LEU A 499 17.90 21.07 -14.55
CA LEU A 499 16.88 20.14 -14.03
C LEU A 499 17.33 18.67 -14.11
N SER A 500 18.05 18.31 -15.17
CA SER A 500 18.61 16.96 -15.34
C SER A 500 19.73 16.70 -14.34
N GLU A 501 20.55 17.71 -14.05
CA GLU A 501 21.68 17.64 -13.14
C GLU A 501 21.23 17.65 -11.68
N TYR A 502 20.27 18.51 -11.32
CA TYR A 502 19.59 18.46 -10.03
C TYR A 502 19.01 17.06 -9.78
N GLY A 503 18.29 16.49 -10.75
CA GLY A 503 17.76 15.13 -10.66
C GLY A 503 18.82 14.04 -10.56
N ALA A 504 20.05 14.30 -11.00
CA ALA A 504 21.18 13.37 -10.94
C ALA A 504 22.14 13.63 -9.77
N GLY A 505 21.99 14.76 -9.07
CA GLY A 505 22.90 15.22 -8.02
C GLY A 505 24.29 15.60 -8.52
N THR A 506 24.40 16.14 -9.74
CA THR A 506 25.67 16.53 -10.36
C THR A 506 25.89 18.05 -10.33
N ASP A 507 27.15 18.49 -10.45
CA ASP A 507 27.54 19.90 -10.41
C ASP A 507 27.23 20.62 -11.75
N PRO A 508 26.22 21.51 -11.81
CA PRO A 508 25.79 22.22 -13.03
C PRO A 508 26.77 23.29 -13.53
N THR A 509 27.93 23.38 -12.89
CA THR A 509 29.01 24.30 -13.24
C THR A 509 30.29 23.58 -13.66
N ASP A 510 30.34 22.24 -13.61
CA ASP A 510 31.49 21.43 -14.02
C ASP A 510 31.11 20.44 -15.14
N PRO A 511 31.56 20.67 -16.38
CA PRO A 511 31.18 19.84 -17.53
C PRO A 511 31.71 18.39 -17.48
N ASN A 512 32.48 18.05 -16.44
CA ASN A 512 32.98 16.71 -16.17
C ASN A 512 32.18 15.96 -15.10
N ASP A 513 31.33 16.64 -14.34
CA ASP A 513 30.42 16.05 -13.37
C ASP A 513 29.02 16.02 -13.95
N ALA A 514 28.75 15.01 -14.78
CA ALA A 514 27.56 14.93 -15.60
C ALA A 514 26.70 13.71 -15.23
N PRO A 515 25.37 13.77 -15.41
CA PRO A 515 24.48 12.65 -15.14
C PRO A 515 24.94 11.34 -15.83
N LEU A 516 25.21 10.30 -15.02
CA LEU A 516 25.60 8.98 -15.52
C LEU A 516 24.41 8.14 -16.05
N GLY A 517 23.18 8.62 -15.85
CA GLY A 517 21.93 8.03 -16.30
C GLY A 517 21.03 7.50 -15.20
N LEU A 518 19.85 6.98 -15.58
CA LEU A 518 18.86 6.44 -14.65
C LEU A 518 19.29 5.08 -14.08
N THR A 519 19.98 4.27 -14.88
CA THR A 519 20.61 3.02 -14.45
C THR A 519 21.74 2.62 -15.39
N TYR A 520 22.77 1.94 -14.85
CA TYR A 520 23.90 1.46 -15.64
C TYR A 520 24.42 0.11 -15.13
N TRP A 521 24.21 -0.94 -15.93
CA TRP A 521 24.74 -2.29 -15.68
C TRP A 521 26.01 -2.53 -16.47
N ARG A 522 27.14 -2.39 -15.77
CA ARG A 522 28.50 -2.55 -16.32
C ARG A 522 28.98 -4.01 -16.38
N PHE A 523 28.43 -4.89 -15.53
CA PHE A 523 28.83 -6.29 -15.41
C PHE A 523 30.27 -6.54 -14.93
N GLU A 524 30.79 -5.66 -14.07
CA GLU A 524 32.17 -5.69 -13.58
C GLU A 524 32.36 -6.43 -12.24
N GLU A 525 31.33 -7.10 -11.72
CA GLU A 525 31.37 -7.73 -10.39
C GLU A 525 32.29 -8.96 -10.33
N ALA A 526 32.53 -9.60 -11.48
CA ALA A 526 33.49 -10.68 -11.63
C ALA A 526 34.00 -10.79 -13.07
N THR A 527 35.19 -11.38 -13.24
CA THR A 527 35.77 -11.61 -14.59
C THR A 527 35.57 -13.03 -15.11
N THR A 528 35.13 -13.95 -14.25
CA THR A 528 34.85 -15.35 -14.57
C THR A 528 33.83 -15.95 -13.60
N GLY A 529 33.12 -16.99 -14.03
CA GLY A 529 32.11 -17.68 -13.21
C GLY A 529 30.69 -17.29 -13.61
N SER A 530 29.68 -17.94 -13.03
CA SER A 530 28.27 -17.62 -13.29
C SER A 530 27.79 -16.49 -12.40
N VAL A 531 26.86 -15.67 -12.91
CA VAL A 531 26.11 -14.70 -12.09
C VAL A 531 25.43 -15.44 -10.93
N PRO A 532 25.59 -14.99 -9.67
CA PRO A 532 24.97 -15.67 -8.53
C PRO A 532 23.44 -15.70 -8.64
N GLY A 533 22.84 -16.89 -8.65
CA GLY A 533 21.38 -17.05 -8.57
C GLY A 533 20.87 -17.16 -7.14
N GLY A 534 19.59 -16.83 -6.92
CA GLY A 534 18.94 -17.04 -5.61
C GLY A 534 18.78 -18.53 -5.26
N GLU A 535 18.91 -18.88 -3.99
CA GLU A 535 18.60 -20.23 -3.49
C GLU A 535 17.08 -20.49 -3.61
N ALA A 536 16.69 -21.76 -3.76
CA ALA A 536 15.29 -22.20 -3.94
C ALA A 536 14.32 -21.86 -2.77
N THR A 537 14.77 -21.10 -1.78
CA THR A 537 14.06 -20.68 -0.57
C THR A 537 13.38 -19.31 -0.68
N GLY A 538 13.42 -18.66 -1.85
CA GLY A 538 12.67 -17.43 -2.12
C GLY A 538 13.37 -16.13 -1.73
N THR A 539 14.65 -16.16 -1.38
CA THR A 539 15.49 -14.97 -1.20
C THR A 539 16.37 -14.83 -2.43
N TYR A 540 16.10 -13.80 -3.25
CA TYR A 540 16.88 -13.52 -4.46
C TYR A 540 18.10 -12.67 -4.11
N THR A 541 19.25 -13.02 -4.67
CA THR A 541 20.48 -12.23 -4.57
C THR A 541 20.45 -11.18 -5.67
N MET A 542 20.64 -9.90 -5.32
CA MET A 542 20.97 -8.86 -6.31
C MET A 542 22.39 -9.16 -6.81
N ALA A 543 22.50 -9.57 -8.07
CA ALA A 543 23.66 -10.31 -8.57
C ALA A 543 24.46 -9.55 -9.62
N VAL A 544 23.81 -8.63 -10.33
CA VAL A 544 24.42 -7.63 -11.19
C VAL A 544 23.99 -6.27 -10.66
N LEU A 545 24.95 -5.45 -10.26
CA LEU A 545 24.68 -4.20 -9.55
C LEU A 545 24.41 -3.08 -10.54
N ASP A 546 23.46 -2.22 -10.17
CA ASP A 546 23.33 -0.92 -10.81
C ASP A 546 24.46 0.00 -10.34
N SER A 547 25.34 0.39 -11.26
CA SER A 547 26.54 1.19 -10.97
C SER A 547 26.24 2.65 -10.68
N VAL A 548 24.98 3.10 -10.82
CA VAL A 548 24.56 4.47 -10.47
C VAL A 548 24.17 4.54 -8.99
N ASN A 549 23.18 3.75 -8.55
CA ASN A 549 22.57 3.88 -7.22
C ASN A 549 22.15 2.54 -6.58
N GLU A 550 22.52 1.40 -7.17
CA GLU A 550 22.15 0.04 -6.74
C GLU A 550 20.63 -0.32 -6.73
N ASN A 551 19.73 0.64 -6.90
CA ASN A 551 18.28 0.44 -6.77
C ASN A 551 17.66 -0.35 -7.93
N ASN A 552 18.33 -0.41 -9.08
CA ASN A 552 17.85 -1.15 -10.25
C ASN A 552 18.70 -2.37 -10.59
N SER A 553 19.39 -2.93 -9.59
CA SER A 553 20.21 -4.13 -9.77
C SER A 553 19.41 -5.31 -10.37
N LEU A 554 20.08 -6.14 -11.18
CA LEU A 554 19.47 -7.29 -11.82
C LEU A 554 19.72 -8.57 -11.01
N ARG A 555 18.82 -9.53 -11.20
CA ARG A 555 18.88 -10.86 -10.60
C ARG A 555 18.67 -11.96 -11.64
N THR A 556 19.06 -13.18 -11.30
CA THR A 556 18.75 -14.40 -12.07
C THR A 556 18.09 -15.47 -11.20
N TRP A 557 17.41 -16.46 -11.80
CA TRP A 557 16.58 -17.42 -11.08
C TRP A 557 17.43 -18.37 -10.24
N ASN A 558 18.48 -18.92 -10.85
CA ASN A 558 19.42 -19.87 -10.26
C ASN A 558 20.61 -20.05 -11.22
N GLU A 559 21.59 -20.85 -10.82
CA GLU A 559 22.78 -21.15 -11.62
C GLU A 559 22.50 -21.77 -13.00
N GLN A 560 21.30 -22.33 -13.27
CA GLN A 560 20.96 -22.93 -14.56
C GLN A 560 20.53 -21.92 -15.63
N THR A 561 20.08 -20.73 -15.21
CA THR A 561 19.66 -19.64 -16.10
C THR A 561 20.57 -18.43 -15.95
N ALA A 562 21.70 -18.60 -15.27
CA ALA A 562 22.63 -17.54 -14.95
C ALA A 562 23.64 -17.39 -16.10
N PRO A 563 23.76 -16.20 -16.71
CA PRO A 563 24.84 -15.96 -17.65
C PRO A 563 26.21 -16.04 -16.95
N ALA A 564 27.27 -16.18 -17.74
CA ALA A 564 28.63 -16.32 -17.23
C ALA A 564 29.46 -15.06 -17.49
N TYR A 565 30.17 -14.57 -16.48
CA TYR A 565 31.19 -13.53 -16.63
C TYR A 565 32.34 -14.02 -17.51
N THR A 566 32.78 -13.15 -18.41
CA THR A 566 33.92 -13.39 -19.30
C THR A 566 34.75 -12.13 -19.44
N THR A 567 36.02 -12.26 -19.81
CA THR A 567 36.93 -11.12 -20.07
C THR A 567 36.92 -10.68 -21.54
N ASP A 568 35.96 -11.13 -22.35
CA ASP A 568 35.82 -10.71 -23.73
C ASP A 568 34.92 -9.48 -23.74
N VAL A 569 35.48 -8.31 -24.05
CA VAL A 569 34.84 -7.00 -23.84
C VAL A 569 35.00 -6.15 -25.10
N PRO A 570 34.08 -5.20 -25.38
CA PRO A 570 34.12 -4.37 -26.59
C PRO A 570 35.29 -3.38 -26.60
N ALA A 571 35.73 -2.91 -25.43
CA ALA A 571 36.93 -2.10 -25.22
C ALA A 571 37.50 -2.36 -23.82
N SER A 572 38.77 -2.04 -23.58
CA SER A 572 39.39 -2.21 -22.26
C SER A 572 39.13 -1.05 -21.29
N VAL A 573 38.60 0.06 -21.81
CA VAL A 573 38.26 1.29 -21.08
C VAL A 573 37.01 1.83 -21.75
N ILE A 574 36.05 2.34 -20.97
CA ILE A 574 34.87 3.03 -21.48
C ILE A 574 35.25 4.47 -21.81
N PRO A 575 35.23 4.88 -23.09
CA PRO A 575 35.64 6.22 -23.49
C PRO A 575 34.93 7.36 -22.75
N ALA A 576 33.61 7.27 -22.59
CA ALA A 576 32.82 8.35 -21.99
C ALA A 576 33.08 8.56 -20.48
N THR A 577 33.53 7.53 -19.77
CA THR A 577 33.71 7.58 -18.30
C THR A 577 35.17 7.44 -17.87
N GLY A 578 36.06 7.03 -18.76
CA GLY A 578 37.46 6.71 -18.45
C GLY A 578 37.65 5.45 -17.60
N GLU A 579 36.56 4.78 -17.23
CA GLU A 579 36.55 3.61 -16.36
C GLU A 579 37.10 2.36 -17.06
N ALA A 580 37.78 1.49 -16.31
CA ALA A 580 38.24 0.21 -16.85
C ALA A 580 37.05 -0.71 -17.15
N ASN A 581 37.02 -1.29 -18.35
CA ASN A 581 36.08 -2.37 -18.68
C ASN A 581 36.85 -3.70 -18.65
N THR A 582 36.44 -4.59 -17.75
CA THR A 582 37.16 -5.84 -17.44
C THR A 582 36.34 -7.10 -17.65
N ALA A 583 35.01 -7.00 -17.72
CA ALA A 583 34.15 -8.15 -17.88
C ALA A 583 32.85 -7.85 -18.64
N SER A 584 32.35 -8.87 -19.33
CA SER A 584 31.02 -8.90 -19.95
C SER A 584 30.28 -10.18 -19.57
N LEU A 585 28.97 -10.24 -19.84
CA LEU A 585 28.16 -11.45 -19.62
C LEU A 585 27.94 -12.23 -20.91
N TYR A 586 28.31 -13.51 -20.89
CA TYR A 586 27.95 -14.48 -21.91
C TYR A 586 26.63 -15.17 -21.55
N PHE A 587 25.66 -15.06 -22.46
CA PHE A 587 24.36 -15.71 -22.39
C PHE A 587 24.33 -16.91 -23.34
N ASP A 588 23.83 -18.06 -22.87
CA ASP A 588 23.55 -19.22 -23.70
C ASP A 588 22.04 -19.40 -23.91
N ALA A 589 21.55 -19.09 -25.13
CA ALA A 589 20.23 -19.56 -25.54
C ALA A 589 20.27 -21.10 -25.62
N GLY A 590 19.60 -21.77 -24.69
CA GLY A 590 19.68 -23.22 -24.51
C GLY A 590 19.45 -24.00 -25.80
N THR A 591 20.04 -25.21 -25.89
CA THR A 591 20.14 -26.01 -27.12
C THR A 591 18.80 -26.41 -27.81
N ASP A 592 17.66 -26.15 -27.18
CA ASP A 592 16.31 -26.47 -27.70
C ASP A 592 15.38 -25.26 -27.86
N GLY A 593 15.82 -24.03 -27.55
CA GLY A 593 15.03 -22.81 -27.70
C GLY A 593 13.88 -22.66 -26.68
N THR A 594 13.86 -23.44 -25.60
CA THR A 594 12.79 -23.41 -24.59
C THR A 594 13.18 -22.69 -23.30
N TRP A 595 14.49 -22.58 -23.00
CA TRP A 595 15.06 -21.90 -21.82
C TRP A 595 16.42 -21.29 -22.21
N GLY A 596 16.77 -20.12 -21.66
CA GLY A 596 18.07 -19.48 -21.87
C GLY A 596 18.51 -18.68 -20.65
N ASP A 597 19.76 -18.22 -20.68
CA ASP A 597 20.31 -17.36 -19.63
C ASP A 597 19.61 -16.00 -19.62
N ILE A 598 19.47 -15.40 -18.42
CA ILE A 598 18.73 -14.16 -18.24
C ILE A 598 19.12 -13.46 -16.93
N VAL A 599 19.10 -12.14 -16.96
CA VAL A 599 19.07 -11.27 -15.79
C VAL A 599 17.97 -10.21 -15.94
N TRP A 600 17.26 -9.89 -14.86
CA TRP A 600 16.16 -8.92 -14.90
C TRP A 600 16.02 -8.15 -13.59
N THR A 601 15.36 -6.99 -13.63
CA THR A 601 15.15 -6.12 -12.47
C THR A 601 14.29 -6.76 -11.38
N ASP A 602 14.59 -6.53 -10.11
CA ASP A 602 13.75 -6.96 -8.98
C ASP A 602 12.31 -6.42 -9.10
N THR A 603 11.35 -7.09 -8.48
CA THR A 603 9.99 -6.58 -8.25
C THR A 603 9.93 -5.23 -7.54
N GLN A 604 10.94 -4.81 -6.77
CA GLN A 604 11.00 -3.51 -6.09
C GLN A 604 11.84 -2.46 -6.84
N ALA A 605 12.45 -2.79 -7.97
CA ALA A 605 13.32 -1.87 -8.70
C ALA A 605 12.53 -0.66 -9.24
N PRO A 606 12.83 0.59 -8.82
CA PRO A 606 12.06 1.78 -9.19
C PRO A 606 11.91 1.98 -10.71
N LEU A 607 12.92 1.62 -11.50
CA LEU A 607 12.92 1.68 -12.96
C LEU A 607 11.72 0.97 -13.62
N ARG A 608 11.10 -0.01 -12.94
CA ARG A 608 9.92 -0.71 -13.46
C ARG A 608 8.71 0.20 -13.56
N TRP A 609 8.60 1.21 -12.71
CA TRP A 609 7.50 2.17 -12.70
C TRP A 609 7.81 3.46 -13.43
N LYS A 610 9.04 3.63 -13.94
CA LYS A 610 9.45 4.84 -14.63
C LYS A 610 8.58 5.09 -15.86
N THR A 611 8.01 6.28 -15.92
CA THR A 611 7.41 6.85 -17.13
C THR A 611 8.49 7.58 -17.92
N PHE A 612 8.53 7.36 -19.23
CA PHE A 612 9.52 7.99 -20.10
C PHE A 612 8.86 8.98 -21.04
N GLU A 613 9.32 10.24 -21.01
CA GLU A 613 8.94 11.30 -21.94
C GLU A 613 10.01 11.56 -23.01
N ALA A 614 11.25 11.21 -22.67
CA ALA A 614 12.42 11.08 -23.53
C ALA A 614 13.27 9.90 -23.00
N TRP A 615 14.23 9.41 -23.78
CA TRP A 615 15.22 8.44 -23.30
C TRP A 615 16.38 8.18 -24.25
N THR A 616 17.46 7.64 -23.68
CA THR A 616 18.59 7.02 -24.39
C THR A 616 18.88 5.66 -23.79
N ILE A 617 18.84 4.61 -24.61
CA ILE A 617 19.15 3.23 -24.20
C ILE A 617 20.34 2.72 -25.00
N GLU A 618 21.34 2.23 -24.29
CA GLU A 618 22.62 1.78 -24.83
C GLU A 618 22.92 0.35 -24.41
N ALA A 619 23.55 -0.40 -25.30
CA ALA A 619 24.07 -1.73 -25.01
C ALA A 619 25.20 -2.08 -25.98
N SER A 620 26.24 -2.74 -25.49
CA SER A 620 27.21 -3.44 -26.33
C SER A 620 26.88 -4.92 -26.40
N PHE A 621 27.06 -5.53 -27.57
CA PHE A 621 26.82 -6.96 -27.73
C PHE A 621 27.71 -7.59 -28.80
N LYS A 622 27.98 -8.88 -28.64
CA LYS A 622 28.62 -9.73 -29.64
C LYS A 622 27.85 -11.04 -29.76
N LEU A 623 27.28 -11.28 -30.92
CA LEU A 623 26.57 -12.53 -31.21
C LEU A 623 27.54 -13.72 -31.29
N ASP A 624 27.15 -14.88 -30.73
CA ASP A 624 28.00 -16.06 -30.74
C ASP A 624 28.27 -16.55 -32.19
N PRO A 625 29.53 -16.80 -32.59
CA PRO A 625 29.87 -17.18 -33.97
C PRO A 625 29.34 -18.56 -34.39
N THR A 626 28.88 -19.37 -33.44
CA THR A 626 28.24 -20.67 -33.68
C THR A 626 26.73 -20.56 -33.93
N LEU A 627 26.15 -19.35 -33.87
CA LEU A 627 24.77 -19.09 -34.25
C LEU A 627 24.50 -19.61 -35.66
N ASN A 628 23.61 -20.60 -35.73
CA ASN A 628 23.19 -21.23 -36.98
C ASN A 628 21.67 -21.13 -37.08
N GLY A 629 21.16 -20.31 -37.99
CA GLY A 629 19.73 -20.26 -38.28
C GLY A 629 19.19 -18.84 -38.49
N THR A 630 17.86 -18.75 -38.50
CA THR A 630 17.10 -17.51 -38.71
C THR A 630 16.42 -17.02 -37.42
N ALA A 631 16.88 -17.49 -36.25
CA ALA A 631 16.31 -17.14 -34.96
C ALA A 631 16.65 -15.69 -34.60
N ASN A 632 15.72 -14.97 -33.99
CA ASN A 632 15.99 -13.65 -33.46
C ASN A 632 16.67 -13.77 -32.08
N GLN A 633 17.46 -12.77 -31.72
CA GLN A 633 18.27 -12.74 -30.49
C GLN A 633 18.10 -11.37 -29.84
N ALA A 634 17.45 -11.29 -28.69
CA ALA A 634 17.15 -10.04 -28.01
C ALA A 634 18.21 -9.69 -26.98
N VAL A 635 18.85 -8.54 -27.15
CA VAL A 635 19.85 -8.02 -26.21
C VAL A 635 19.16 -7.62 -24.91
N MET A 636 18.10 -6.83 -25.01
CA MET A 636 17.29 -6.42 -23.87
C MET A 636 15.85 -6.12 -24.25
N SER A 637 14.96 -6.14 -23.27
CA SER A 637 13.53 -5.86 -23.43
C SER A 637 12.97 -5.22 -22.16
N LYS A 638 12.03 -4.30 -22.33
CA LYS A 638 11.04 -4.01 -21.28
C LYS A 638 9.95 -5.06 -21.39
N ASP A 639 9.74 -5.86 -20.36
CA ASP A 639 8.65 -6.85 -20.36
C ASP A 639 7.28 -6.14 -20.28
N GLY A 640 6.25 -6.80 -20.83
CA GLY A 640 4.87 -6.31 -20.84
C GLY A 640 4.09 -6.82 -22.06
N ASN A 641 2.78 -6.55 -22.10
CA ASN A 641 1.93 -6.79 -23.29
C ASN A 641 0.85 -5.70 -23.42
N PRO A 642 1.23 -4.46 -23.78
CA PRO A 642 0.36 -3.28 -23.63
C PRO A 642 -0.87 -3.30 -24.53
N GLU A 643 -0.73 -3.79 -25.76
CA GLU A 643 -1.79 -3.74 -26.78
C GLU A 643 -2.62 -5.04 -26.91
N GLY A 644 -2.37 -6.05 -26.06
CA GLY A 644 -3.22 -7.25 -25.97
C GLY A 644 -3.63 -7.86 -27.31
N GLY A 645 -2.68 -8.17 -28.21
CA GLY A 645 -2.98 -8.79 -29.50
C GLY A 645 -1.95 -8.60 -30.62
N THR A 646 -1.10 -7.56 -30.54
CA THR A 646 0.03 -7.35 -31.46
C THR A 646 1.26 -8.17 -31.10
N GLY A 647 1.36 -8.59 -29.83
CA GLY A 647 2.42 -9.44 -29.32
C GLY A 647 3.69 -8.69 -28.93
N GLN A 648 3.79 -7.40 -29.25
CA GLN A 648 4.97 -6.57 -29.02
C GLN A 648 5.12 -6.17 -27.53
N PRO A 649 6.29 -6.36 -26.90
CA PRO A 649 6.58 -5.78 -25.59
C PRO A 649 6.72 -4.24 -25.71
N PRO A 650 6.60 -3.48 -24.60
CA PRO A 650 6.74 -2.03 -24.62
C PRO A 650 8.00 -1.56 -25.38
N PHE A 651 9.11 -2.26 -25.18
CA PHE A 651 10.39 -1.98 -25.84
C PHE A 651 11.25 -3.23 -25.99
N HIS A 652 12.01 -3.35 -27.09
CA HIS A 652 13.11 -4.32 -27.23
C HIS A 652 14.24 -3.84 -28.14
N LEU A 653 15.45 -4.35 -27.88
CA LEU A 653 16.60 -4.32 -28.78
C LEU A 653 16.92 -5.74 -29.26
N LYS A 654 16.88 -5.97 -30.57
CA LYS A 654 16.91 -7.33 -31.10
C LYS A 654 17.66 -7.48 -32.42
N TYR A 655 18.48 -8.51 -32.51
CA TYR A 655 19.00 -9.02 -33.78
C TYR A 655 17.98 -9.91 -34.48
N LEU A 656 17.73 -9.64 -35.76
CA LEU A 656 16.83 -10.38 -36.64
C LEU A 656 17.61 -11.40 -37.47
N GLY A 657 17.60 -12.68 -37.07
CA GLY A 657 18.41 -13.71 -37.73
C GLY A 657 18.06 -13.98 -39.19
N ALA A 658 16.80 -13.77 -39.59
CA ALA A 658 16.37 -13.97 -40.98
C ALA A 658 16.95 -12.93 -41.96
N THR A 659 17.19 -11.71 -41.50
CA THR A 659 17.64 -10.57 -42.33
C THR A 659 19.04 -10.09 -41.95
N GLN A 660 19.60 -10.59 -40.85
CA GLN A 660 20.86 -10.17 -40.25
C GLN A 660 20.90 -8.67 -39.93
N LYS A 661 19.78 -8.14 -39.44
CA LYS A 661 19.60 -6.72 -39.07
C LYS A 661 19.42 -6.57 -37.58
N PHE A 662 19.62 -5.36 -37.07
CA PHE A 662 19.23 -4.98 -35.73
C PHE A 662 17.90 -4.23 -35.77
N GLU A 663 17.07 -4.40 -34.75
CA GLU A 663 15.74 -3.82 -34.64
C GLU A 663 15.53 -3.22 -33.25
N VAL A 664 15.02 -1.99 -33.22
CA VAL A 664 14.41 -1.37 -32.05
C VAL A 664 12.89 -1.50 -32.20
N GLY A 665 12.27 -2.31 -31.35
CA GLY A 665 10.82 -2.40 -31.23
C GLY A 665 10.34 -1.49 -30.10
N LEU A 666 9.32 -0.69 -30.35
CA LEU A 666 8.76 0.28 -29.39
C LEU A 666 7.24 0.35 -29.54
N ILE A 667 6.52 0.57 -28.45
CA ILE A 667 5.17 1.14 -28.51
C ILE A 667 5.28 2.62 -28.13
N ASP A 668 5.00 3.50 -29.09
CA ASP A 668 5.16 4.95 -28.89
C ASP A 668 4.06 5.52 -27.96
N GLY A 669 4.19 6.78 -27.54
CA GLY A 669 3.26 7.42 -26.60
C GLY A 669 1.79 7.41 -27.03
N SER A 670 1.52 7.28 -28.34
CA SER A 670 0.16 7.11 -28.88
C SER A 670 -0.43 5.70 -28.68
N GLY A 671 0.36 4.75 -28.18
CA GLY A 671 -0.01 3.34 -28.11
C GLY A 671 0.07 2.65 -29.48
N THR A 672 1.04 3.02 -30.33
CA THR A 672 1.25 2.39 -31.63
C THR A 672 2.59 1.67 -31.70
N VAL A 673 2.58 0.39 -32.10
CA VAL A 673 3.82 -0.37 -32.40
C VAL A 673 4.66 0.26 -33.52
N ARG A 674 5.96 0.42 -33.26
CA ARG A 674 7.01 0.91 -34.15
C ARG A 674 8.17 -0.09 -34.20
N TYR A 675 8.73 -0.28 -35.39
CA TYR A 675 9.92 -1.10 -35.63
C TYR A 675 10.93 -0.29 -36.43
N LEU A 676 12.03 0.10 -35.80
CA LEU A 676 13.15 0.76 -36.45
C LEU A 676 14.24 -0.27 -36.72
N VAL A 677 14.47 -0.58 -38.00
CA VAL A 677 15.43 -1.62 -38.42
C VAL A 677 16.70 -0.98 -38.97
N SER A 678 17.85 -1.58 -38.68
CA SER A 678 19.15 -1.13 -39.15
C SER A 678 19.30 -1.24 -40.68
N ASN A 679 19.96 -0.26 -41.27
CA ASN A 679 20.41 -0.25 -42.66
C ASN A 679 21.63 -1.15 -42.87
N ARG A 680 22.51 -1.29 -41.86
CA ARG A 680 23.68 -2.19 -41.92
C ARG A 680 23.37 -3.63 -41.55
N THR A 681 24.26 -4.54 -41.92
CA THR A 681 24.21 -5.95 -41.54
C THR A 681 25.01 -6.16 -40.25
N ILE A 682 24.50 -6.98 -39.34
CA ILE A 682 25.18 -7.36 -38.09
C ILE A 682 25.74 -8.77 -38.27
N ASN A 683 27.06 -8.93 -38.10
CA ASN A 683 27.72 -10.22 -38.22
C ASN A 683 27.91 -10.87 -36.83
N ALA A 684 27.82 -12.20 -36.79
CA ALA A 684 28.19 -12.94 -35.59
C ALA A 684 29.71 -12.97 -35.40
N GLY A 685 30.16 -12.89 -34.14
CA GLY A 685 31.56 -12.89 -33.76
C GLY A 685 32.26 -11.52 -33.76
N GLU A 686 31.53 -10.42 -34.04
CA GLU A 686 32.02 -9.04 -33.96
C GLU A 686 31.26 -8.29 -32.86
N TRP A 687 31.94 -7.40 -32.14
CA TRP A 687 31.30 -6.47 -31.19
C TRP A 687 30.55 -5.36 -31.92
N TYR A 688 29.39 -4.99 -31.37
CA TYR A 688 28.63 -3.82 -31.78
C TYR A 688 28.17 -3.09 -30.52
N SER A 689 28.37 -1.78 -30.49
CA SER A 689 27.77 -0.88 -29.50
C SER A 689 26.63 -0.14 -30.17
N VAL A 690 25.45 -0.18 -29.56
CA VAL A 690 24.26 0.49 -30.05
C VAL A 690 23.78 1.52 -29.05
N ALA A 691 23.33 2.67 -29.56
CA ALA A 691 22.63 3.68 -28.79
C ALA A 691 21.32 3.99 -29.53
N THR A 692 20.20 3.93 -28.82
CA THR A 692 18.90 4.34 -29.37
C THR A 692 18.33 5.46 -28.54
N THR A 693 17.82 6.49 -29.20
CA THR A 693 17.25 7.66 -28.55
C THR A 693 15.82 7.86 -29.00
N ALA A 694 14.96 8.32 -28.10
CA ALA A 694 13.63 8.76 -28.45
C ALA A 694 13.23 10.04 -27.70
N ASP A 695 12.69 10.99 -28.44
CA ASP A 695 11.97 12.16 -27.92
C ASP A 695 10.48 12.05 -28.28
N ALA A 696 9.71 13.12 -28.06
CA ALA A 696 8.27 13.16 -28.39
C ALA A 696 7.93 12.91 -29.87
N THR A 697 8.91 13.01 -30.78
CA THR A 697 8.71 13.05 -32.24
C THR A 697 9.59 12.09 -33.04
N THR A 698 10.74 11.70 -32.50
CA THR A 698 11.78 10.99 -33.27
C THR A 698 12.34 9.81 -32.48
N LEU A 699 12.43 8.65 -33.13
CA LEU A 699 13.18 7.48 -32.67
C LEU A 699 14.41 7.30 -33.57
N SER A 700 15.59 7.17 -32.99
CA SER A 700 16.86 7.00 -33.70
C SER A 700 17.64 5.77 -33.22
N LEU A 701 18.41 5.18 -34.12
CA LEU A 701 19.33 4.07 -33.87
C LEU A 701 20.72 4.43 -34.39
N TRP A 702 21.68 4.45 -33.49
CA TRP A 702 23.10 4.65 -33.75
C TRP A 702 23.86 3.35 -33.50
N ILE A 703 24.81 3.03 -34.38
CA ILE A 703 25.59 1.81 -34.27
C ILE A 703 27.08 2.11 -34.52
N LYS A 704 27.93 1.59 -33.63
CA LYS A 704 29.39 1.49 -33.76
C LYS A 704 29.77 0.02 -33.85
N GLY A 705 30.34 -0.40 -34.97
CA GLY A 705 30.87 -1.75 -35.16
C GLY A 705 32.28 -1.92 -34.59
N GLU A 706 32.73 -3.17 -34.46
CA GLU A 706 34.06 -3.50 -33.97
C GLU A 706 35.16 -2.80 -34.80
N GLY A 707 35.97 -1.98 -34.13
CA GLY A 707 37.03 -1.20 -34.77
C GLY A 707 36.58 0.04 -35.54
N GLU A 708 35.27 0.38 -35.54
CA GLU A 708 34.80 1.69 -35.98
C GLU A 708 35.12 2.75 -34.92
N ALA A 709 35.52 3.94 -35.36
CA ALA A 709 36.00 5.02 -34.49
C ALA A 709 34.88 5.81 -33.80
N ALA A 710 33.64 5.78 -34.31
CA ALA A 710 32.55 6.57 -33.76
C ALA A 710 31.20 5.89 -34.03
N TYR A 711 30.19 6.29 -33.27
CA TYR A 711 28.81 5.94 -33.61
C TYR A 711 28.40 6.60 -34.91
N THR A 712 27.51 5.95 -35.63
CA THR A 712 26.90 6.50 -36.83
C THR A 712 25.40 6.31 -36.77
N LEU A 713 24.65 7.38 -37.07
CA LEU A 713 23.20 7.32 -37.17
C LEU A 713 22.84 6.36 -38.31
N ASP A 714 22.38 5.17 -37.94
CA ASP A 714 22.15 4.09 -38.89
C ASP A 714 20.73 4.19 -39.46
N SER A 715 19.74 4.48 -38.62
CA SER A 715 18.36 4.71 -39.04
C SER A 715 17.60 5.61 -38.06
N SER A 716 16.54 6.27 -38.54
CA SER A 716 15.60 7.03 -37.71
C SER A 716 14.19 6.99 -38.29
N MET A 717 13.19 7.25 -37.45
CA MET A 717 11.79 7.36 -37.86
C MET A 717 11.01 8.32 -36.96
N SER A 718 9.86 8.79 -37.45
CA SER A 718 8.93 9.59 -36.65
C SER A 718 8.04 8.73 -35.74
N ILE A 719 7.87 9.18 -34.51
CA ILE A 719 7.02 8.61 -33.47
C ILE A 719 6.07 9.68 -32.91
N ASP A 720 5.10 9.26 -32.10
CA ASP A 720 4.16 10.16 -31.41
C ASP A 720 4.24 9.85 -29.90
N GLY A 721 5.12 10.58 -29.20
CA GLY A 721 5.53 10.33 -27.83
C GLY A 721 6.62 9.25 -27.70
N ALA A 722 7.58 9.43 -26.78
CA ALA A 722 8.76 8.58 -26.66
C ALA A 722 8.47 7.16 -26.14
N PHE A 723 7.40 6.98 -25.34
CA PHE A 723 7.07 5.70 -24.73
C PHE A 723 5.59 5.63 -24.37
N TYR A 724 4.97 4.47 -24.55
CA TYR A 724 3.59 4.26 -24.11
C TYR A 724 3.53 4.07 -22.60
N ASN A 725 3.12 5.10 -21.85
CA ASN A 725 3.12 5.07 -20.38
C ASN A 725 1.78 4.61 -19.77
N ASP A 726 0.69 4.53 -20.53
CA ASP A 726 -0.66 4.27 -20.01
C ASP A 726 -1.16 2.84 -20.31
N PHE A 727 -0.60 1.84 -19.61
CA PHE A 727 -1.03 0.44 -19.74
C PHE A 727 -0.88 -0.42 -18.48
N THR A 728 -1.76 -1.41 -18.34
CA THR A 728 -1.66 -2.43 -17.27
C THR A 728 -0.41 -3.27 -17.45
N GLY A 729 0.47 -3.30 -16.44
CA GLY A 729 1.74 -4.01 -16.49
C GLY A 729 2.93 -3.10 -16.85
N LEU A 730 2.78 -1.77 -16.78
CA LEU A 730 3.92 -0.85 -16.86
C LEU A 730 5.02 -1.27 -15.89
N ASN A 731 4.67 -1.74 -14.70
CA ASN A 731 5.56 -2.28 -13.67
C ASN A 731 6.19 -3.66 -13.98
N ASP A 732 6.09 -4.21 -15.19
CA ASP A 732 6.81 -5.42 -15.59
C ASP A 732 8.34 -5.18 -15.64
N ALA A 733 9.14 -6.24 -15.60
CA ALA A 733 10.60 -6.13 -15.46
C ALA A 733 11.30 -5.54 -16.70
N TRP A 734 12.47 -4.94 -16.50
CA TRP A 734 13.48 -4.85 -17.56
C TRP A 734 14.34 -6.11 -17.54
N ALA A 735 14.64 -6.65 -18.72
CA ALA A 735 15.30 -7.93 -18.89
C ALA A 735 16.43 -7.85 -19.92
N VAL A 736 17.58 -8.44 -19.62
CA VAL A 736 18.76 -8.52 -20.51
C VAL A 736 19.03 -10.00 -20.85
N GLY A 737 19.09 -10.31 -22.15
CA GLY A 737 19.28 -11.67 -22.67
C GLY A 737 18.01 -12.34 -23.23
N ARG A 738 16.87 -11.64 -23.29
CA ARG A 738 15.63 -12.14 -23.92
C ARG A 738 14.69 -11.00 -24.35
N ALA A 739 13.60 -11.37 -25.03
CA ALA A 739 12.41 -10.54 -25.19
C ALA A 739 11.13 -11.32 -24.85
N ARG A 740 9.97 -10.69 -25.07
CA ARG A 740 8.66 -11.35 -24.98
C ARG A 740 7.88 -11.21 -26.28
N TRP A 741 7.00 -12.16 -26.53
CA TRP A 741 6.00 -12.10 -27.58
C TRP A 741 4.66 -12.57 -27.04
N ASN A 742 3.64 -11.72 -27.13
CA ASN A 742 2.28 -12.00 -26.64
C ASN A 742 2.27 -12.46 -25.17
N GLY A 743 3.04 -11.75 -24.33
CA GLY A 743 3.21 -12.06 -22.90
C GLY A 743 4.04 -13.31 -22.59
N SER A 744 4.59 -14.00 -23.58
CA SER A 744 5.42 -15.20 -23.39
C SER A 744 6.89 -14.92 -23.70
N GLU A 745 7.80 -15.50 -22.94
CA GLU A 745 9.25 -15.32 -23.11
C GLU A 745 9.73 -15.93 -24.44
N THR A 746 10.56 -15.20 -25.19
CA THR A 746 11.07 -15.63 -26.49
C THR A 746 12.37 -14.90 -26.88
N ASP A 747 12.89 -15.19 -28.07
CA ASP A 747 14.04 -14.52 -28.68
C ASP A 747 15.28 -14.46 -27.76
N TRP A 748 15.54 -15.55 -27.03
CA TRP A 748 16.70 -15.69 -26.13
C TRP A 748 18.03 -15.39 -26.82
N PHE A 749 18.90 -14.63 -26.14
CA PHE A 749 20.19 -14.22 -26.65
C PHE A 749 21.25 -15.31 -26.49
N LYS A 750 22.14 -15.41 -27.48
CA LYS A 750 23.32 -16.26 -27.44
C LYS A 750 24.54 -15.47 -27.89
N GLY A 751 25.44 -15.20 -26.95
CA GLY A 751 26.62 -14.36 -27.17
C GLY A 751 26.93 -13.53 -25.94
N TRP A 752 27.72 -12.48 -26.12
CA TRP A 752 28.13 -11.56 -25.08
C TRP A 752 27.28 -10.29 -25.10
N ILE A 753 26.91 -9.79 -23.93
CA ILE A 753 26.30 -8.47 -23.74
C ILE A 753 27.15 -7.74 -22.71
N ASP A 754 27.38 -6.46 -22.96
CA ASP A 754 28.15 -5.60 -22.10
C ASP A 754 27.58 -4.18 -22.04
N GLU A 755 27.88 -3.45 -20.99
CA GLU A 755 27.59 -2.01 -20.82
C GLU A 755 26.16 -1.60 -21.21
N VAL A 756 25.18 -2.01 -20.40
CA VAL A 756 23.76 -1.67 -20.64
C VAL A 756 23.37 -0.47 -19.80
N ARG A 757 23.04 0.66 -20.45
CA ARG A 757 22.67 1.92 -19.79
C ARG A 757 21.29 2.40 -20.26
N ILE A 758 20.51 2.95 -19.34
CA ILE A 758 19.23 3.61 -19.63
C ILE A 758 19.27 5.01 -19.02
N ASN A 759 18.96 6.01 -19.84
CA ASN A 759 18.79 7.41 -19.45
C ASN A 759 17.35 7.83 -19.73
N GLU A 760 16.84 8.77 -18.95
CA GLU A 760 15.51 9.38 -19.15
C GLU A 760 15.52 10.61 -20.06
N PHE A 761 16.68 10.94 -20.63
CA PHE A 761 16.88 12.06 -21.55
C PHE A 761 17.46 11.59 -22.88
N VAL A 762 17.32 12.40 -23.93
CA VAL A 762 18.01 12.18 -25.21
C VAL A 762 19.44 12.71 -25.10
N LEU A 763 20.41 11.80 -25.00
CA LEU A 763 21.82 12.16 -24.99
C LEU A 763 22.26 12.55 -26.41
N PRO A 764 23.11 13.57 -26.56
CA PRO A 764 23.86 13.78 -27.79
C PRO A 764 24.84 12.62 -28.01
N GLU A 765 25.20 12.37 -29.29
CA GLU A 765 26.11 11.26 -29.64
C GLU A 765 27.48 11.35 -28.95
N SER A 766 27.94 12.56 -28.65
CA SER A 766 29.17 12.82 -27.91
C SER A 766 29.19 12.25 -26.48
N LYS A 767 28.02 11.98 -25.89
CA LYS A 767 27.87 11.43 -24.53
C LYS A 767 27.53 9.93 -24.52
N PHE A 768 27.51 9.25 -25.67
CA PHE A 768 27.34 7.80 -25.73
C PHE A 768 28.58 7.07 -25.16
N LEU A 769 28.38 5.92 -24.51
CA LEU A 769 29.41 5.24 -23.72
C LEU A 769 30.70 4.97 -24.50
N PHE A 770 30.58 4.55 -25.77
CA PHE A 770 31.70 4.27 -26.65
C PHE A 770 31.96 5.38 -27.67
N HIS A 771 31.55 6.60 -27.37
CA HIS A 771 32.01 7.77 -28.12
C HIS A 771 33.51 7.91 -27.88
N GLU A 772 34.30 7.56 -28.87
CA GLU A 772 35.71 7.94 -28.85
C GLU A 772 35.76 9.36 -29.41
N ASP A 773 36.26 10.32 -28.62
CA ASP A 773 36.61 11.65 -29.11
C ASP A 773 37.53 11.47 -30.31
N SER A 774 36.94 11.46 -31.51
CA SER A 774 37.66 11.11 -32.72
C SER A 774 38.67 12.18 -33.14
N GLU A 775 38.72 13.28 -32.39
CA GLU A 775 39.77 14.27 -32.40
C GLU A 775 39.97 14.65 -30.93
N ALA A 776 41.21 14.62 -30.43
CA ALA A 776 41.51 15.32 -29.17
C ALA A 776 40.90 16.73 -29.28
N SER A 777 40.46 17.34 -28.17
CA SER A 777 39.78 18.63 -28.24
C SER A 777 40.57 19.59 -29.14
N PRO A 778 39.92 20.53 -29.86
CA PRO A 778 40.64 21.51 -30.67
C PRO A 778 41.80 22.18 -29.91
N TYR A 779 41.66 22.34 -28.59
CA TYR A 779 42.73 22.70 -27.67
C TYR A 779 43.81 21.61 -27.56
N ASP A 780 43.50 20.37 -27.23
CA ASP A 780 44.47 19.27 -27.08
C ASP A 780 45.30 18.99 -28.34
N LEU A 781 44.66 19.03 -29.52
CA LEU A 781 45.36 18.91 -30.80
C LEU A 781 46.32 20.09 -31.01
N TRP A 782 45.87 21.30 -30.66
CA TRP A 782 46.69 22.50 -30.73
C TRP A 782 47.84 22.44 -29.70
N ALA A 783 47.60 22.06 -28.46
CA ALA A 783 48.58 21.96 -27.39
C ALA A 783 49.61 20.88 -27.71
N ALA A 784 49.18 19.74 -28.25
CA ALA A 784 50.08 18.70 -28.72
C ALA A 784 50.98 19.15 -29.87
N ALA A 785 50.50 20.04 -30.74
CA ALA A 785 51.23 20.58 -31.88
C ALA A 785 52.16 21.75 -31.51
N ASN A 786 51.77 22.61 -30.57
CA ASN A 786 52.42 23.89 -30.29
C ASN A 786 53.21 23.90 -28.96
N ILE A 787 52.93 22.99 -28.03
CA ILE A 787 53.61 22.90 -26.72
C ILE A 787 54.43 21.59 -26.64
N PRO A 788 55.77 21.66 -26.77
CA PRO A 788 56.64 20.47 -26.78
C PRO A 788 56.71 19.72 -25.45
N ASP A 789 56.59 20.43 -24.33
CA ASP A 789 56.59 19.82 -22.99
C ASP A 789 55.19 19.33 -22.66
N SER A 790 55.01 18.01 -22.62
CA SER A 790 53.70 17.40 -22.34
C SER A 790 53.18 17.69 -20.92
N SER A 791 54.03 18.11 -19.99
CA SER A 791 53.63 18.44 -18.62
C SER A 791 53.12 19.87 -18.44
N MET A 792 53.20 20.70 -19.48
CA MET A 792 52.77 22.10 -19.49
C MET A 792 51.61 22.34 -20.47
N ARG A 793 50.80 21.31 -20.75
CA ARG A 793 49.72 21.35 -21.74
C ARG A 793 48.35 21.61 -21.12
N GLY A 794 48.24 21.74 -19.80
CA GLY A 794 46.98 22.10 -19.17
C GLY A 794 46.51 23.48 -19.65
N GLU A 795 45.19 23.66 -19.73
CA GLU A 795 44.58 24.91 -20.19
C GLU A 795 44.96 26.12 -19.33
N SER A 796 45.17 25.89 -18.03
CA SER A 796 45.61 26.89 -17.05
C SER A 796 47.12 27.00 -16.88
N ASP A 797 47.91 26.15 -17.56
CA ASP A 797 49.36 26.28 -17.57
C ASP A 797 49.79 27.51 -18.39
N ASP A 798 50.96 28.05 -18.07
CA ASP A 798 51.63 29.13 -18.80
C ASP A 798 52.99 28.59 -19.25
N ALA A 799 53.03 28.01 -20.45
CA ALA A 799 54.16 27.20 -20.91
C ALA A 799 55.45 28.02 -21.10
N ASP A 800 55.36 29.33 -21.34
CA ASP A 800 56.52 30.21 -21.53
C ASP A 800 56.73 31.25 -20.42
N GLY A 801 55.79 31.34 -19.48
CA GLY A 801 55.87 32.16 -18.27
C GLY A 801 55.63 33.65 -18.53
N ASP A 802 54.90 34.03 -19.59
CA ASP A 802 54.61 35.42 -19.93
C ASP A 802 53.38 36.02 -19.26
N GLY A 803 52.62 35.18 -18.56
CA GLY A 803 51.40 35.52 -17.84
C GLY A 803 50.12 35.31 -18.64
N THR A 804 50.19 34.79 -19.86
CA THR A 804 49.03 34.32 -20.65
C THR A 804 48.93 32.81 -20.51
N VAL A 805 47.78 32.30 -20.07
CA VAL A 805 47.58 30.84 -19.97
C VAL A 805 47.30 30.24 -21.35
N ASN A 806 47.65 28.97 -21.52
CA ASN A 806 47.57 28.26 -22.80
C ASN A 806 46.16 28.32 -23.43
N HIS A 807 45.09 28.28 -22.64
CA HIS A 807 43.72 28.40 -23.15
C HIS A 807 43.48 29.74 -23.86
N VAL A 808 43.90 30.84 -23.23
CA VAL A 808 43.81 32.19 -23.80
C VAL A 808 44.67 32.30 -25.06
N GLU A 809 45.84 31.65 -25.08
CA GLU A 809 46.69 31.63 -26.26
C GLU A 809 46.07 30.86 -27.42
N TYR A 810 45.42 29.74 -27.12
CA TYR A 810 44.66 28.96 -28.09
C TYR A 810 43.53 29.79 -28.71
N LEU A 811 42.69 30.43 -27.88
CA LEU A 811 41.56 31.24 -28.33
C LEU A 811 42.01 32.44 -29.18
N LEU A 812 43.10 33.10 -28.79
CA LEU A 812 43.61 34.31 -29.46
C LEU A 812 44.58 34.01 -30.61
N GLY A 813 44.96 32.74 -30.81
CA GLY A 813 45.95 32.33 -31.80
C GLY A 813 47.35 32.87 -31.53
N LEU A 814 47.74 32.95 -30.25
CA LEU A 814 49.08 33.32 -29.77
C LEU A 814 50.04 32.12 -29.83
N ASP A 815 51.31 32.33 -29.45
CA ASP A 815 52.38 31.32 -29.61
C ASP A 815 52.85 30.91 -28.21
N PRO A 816 52.46 29.71 -27.73
CA PRO A 816 52.57 29.31 -26.32
C PRO A 816 53.98 28.99 -25.84
N VAL A 817 54.98 29.23 -26.70
CA VAL A 817 56.39 29.02 -26.39
C VAL A 817 57.24 30.25 -26.70
N ASP A 818 56.62 31.39 -27.06
CA ASP A 818 57.27 32.68 -27.28
C ASP A 818 56.73 33.74 -26.32
N SER A 819 57.47 33.95 -25.22
CA SER A 819 57.15 34.94 -24.16
C SER A 819 56.95 36.41 -24.59
N SER A 820 57.09 36.70 -25.88
CA SER A 820 56.73 37.99 -26.47
C SER A 820 55.33 38.03 -27.09
N SER A 821 54.67 36.88 -27.24
CA SER A 821 53.36 36.64 -27.88
C SER A 821 52.24 36.51 -26.84
N ARG A 822 52.02 37.58 -26.08
CA ARG A 822 51.10 37.56 -24.92
C ARG A 822 49.79 38.30 -25.13
N PHE A 823 48.80 38.00 -24.29
CA PHE A 823 47.59 38.82 -24.20
C PHE A 823 47.89 40.16 -23.51
N MET A 824 48.14 41.19 -24.31
CA MET A 824 48.44 42.54 -23.80
C MET A 824 47.78 43.63 -24.62
N ALA A 825 47.02 44.48 -23.94
CA ALA A 825 46.51 45.73 -24.50
C ALA A 825 47.62 46.78 -24.61
N SER A 826 47.61 47.51 -25.73
CA SER A 826 48.49 48.64 -26.00
C SER A 826 47.66 49.88 -26.30
N VAL A 827 48.20 51.07 -26.03
CA VAL A 827 47.57 52.34 -26.34
C VAL A 827 48.48 53.19 -27.21
N ASP A 828 47.93 53.73 -28.29
CA ASP A 828 48.67 54.59 -29.21
C ASP A 828 48.62 56.07 -28.83
N VAL A 829 49.33 56.92 -29.58
CA VAL A 829 49.39 58.37 -29.34
C VAL A 829 48.06 59.10 -29.57
N THR A 830 47.07 58.44 -30.18
CA THR A 830 45.72 58.97 -30.40
C THR A 830 44.74 58.56 -29.30
N GLY A 831 45.16 57.68 -28.38
CA GLY A 831 44.31 57.11 -27.34
C GLY A 831 43.53 55.87 -27.80
N THR A 832 43.87 55.30 -28.95
CA THR A 832 43.27 54.05 -29.42
C THR A 832 43.93 52.89 -28.69
N ILE A 833 43.11 52.04 -28.08
CA ILE A 833 43.52 50.81 -27.40
C ILE A 833 43.47 49.68 -28.42
N SER A 834 44.45 48.79 -28.42
CA SER A 834 44.49 47.62 -29.30
C SER A 834 45.07 46.41 -28.58
N TRP A 835 44.49 45.23 -28.83
CA TRP A 835 44.84 43.95 -28.19
C TRP A 835 44.74 42.80 -29.21
N PRO A 836 45.41 41.65 -28.99
CA PRO A 836 45.16 40.43 -29.75
C PRO A 836 43.71 39.98 -29.58
N ALA A 837 43.04 39.56 -30.66
CA ALA A 837 41.65 39.09 -30.63
C ALA A 837 41.45 37.99 -31.66
N ALA A 838 40.29 37.32 -31.63
CA ALA A 838 39.87 36.40 -32.68
C ALA A 838 38.36 36.53 -32.93
N SER A 839 37.93 36.09 -34.12
CA SER A 839 36.52 36.10 -34.52
C SER A 839 35.69 35.23 -33.57
N GLY A 840 34.54 35.75 -33.14
CA GLY A 840 33.64 35.03 -32.23
C GLY A 840 33.89 35.27 -30.75
N LEU A 841 35.01 35.89 -30.37
CA LEU A 841 35.30 36.23 -28.97
C LEU A 841 34.72 37.59 -28.59
N GLN A 842 34.25 37.72 -27.35
CA GLN A 842 33.78 38.97 -26.78
C GLN A 842 34.77 39.50 -25.74
N PHE A 843 34.95 40.81 -25.71
CA PHE A 843 35.83 41.49 -24.78
C PHE A 843 35.10 42.62 -24.07
N SER A 844 35.26 42.72 -22.76
CA SER A 844 34.81 43.86 -21.98
C SER A 844 35.95 44.87 -21.82
N ILE A 845 35.62 46.15 -21.95
CA ILE A 845 36.57 47.25 -21.84
C ILE A 845 36.13 48.08 -20.65
N SER A 846 36.91 47.98 -19.59
CA SER A 846 36.68 48.70 -18.35
C SER A 846 37.62 49.89 -18.22
N ARG A 847 37.12 50.98 -17.64
CA ARG A 847 37.86 52.21 -17.39
C ARG A 847 37.93 52.51 -15.91
N SER A 848 39.10 52.94 -15.46
CA SER A 848 39.33 53.45 -14.11
C SER A 848 40.08 54.78 -14.15
N VAL A 849 39.84 55.65 -13.17
CA VAL A 849 40.62 56.90 -12.98
C VAL A 849 41.65 56.77 -11.84
N ASP A 850 41.58 55.71 -11.05
CA ASP A 850 42.39 55.52 -9.83
C ASP A 850 42.98 54.10 -9.67
N LEU A 851 42.73 53.18 -10.61
CA LEU A 851 43.10 51.76 -10.59
C LEU A 851 42.38 50.91 -9.53
N SER A 852 41.46 51.48 -8.76
CA SER A 852 40.70 50.77 -7.72
C SER A 852 39.26 50.51 -8.13
N THR A 853 38.59 51.49 -8.73
CA THR A 853 37.21 51.36 -9.21
C THR A 853 37.21 51.26 -10.72
N TRP A 854 36.68 50.17 -11.27
CA TRP A 854 36.57 49.92 -12.69
C TRP A 854 35.10 50.00 -13.12
N VAL A 855 34.84 50.68 -14.24
CA VAL A 855 33.51 50.79 -14.82
C VAL A 855 33.60 50.30 -16.25
N GLU A 856 32.78 49.34 -16.64
CA GLU A 856 32.68 48.92 -18.02
C GLU A 856 32.19 50.08 -18.89
N VAL A 857 32.91 50.37 -19.96
CA VAL A 857 32.62 51.50 -20.87
C VAL A 857 32.30 51.05 -22.29
N ALA A 858 32.61 49.80 -22.64
CA ALA A 858 32.25 49.20 -23.91
C ALA A 858 32.44 47.68 -23.87
N THR A 859 31.70 46.98 -24.73
CA THR A 859 31.99 45.62 -25.18
C THR A 859 32.47 45.63 -26.63
N SER A 860 33.28 44.65 -27.01
CA SER A 860 33.85 44.53 -28.35
C SER A 860 33.86 43.07 -28.80
N SER A 861 33.39 42.80 -30.02
CA SER A 861 33.46 41.48 -30.66
C SER A 861 34.16 41.62 -32.03
N PRO A 862 35.50 41.67 -32.07
CA PRO A 862 36.24 41.86 -33.31
C PRO A 862 36.23 40.61 -34.19
N ASP A 863 35.79 40.73 -35.45
CA ASP A 863 35.89 39.64 -36.45
C ASP A 863 37.31 39.53 -37.08
N THR A 864 38.33 40.03 -36.39
CA THR A 864 39.73 40.10 -36.89
C THR A 864 40.71 39.67 -35.82
N SER A 865 41.96 39.34 -36.20
CA SER A 865 43.03 38.89 -35.29
C SER A 865 43.53 39.95 -34.29
N SER A 866 42.84 41.09 -34.18
CA SER A 866 43.15 42.19 -33.28
C SER A 866 41.90 42.99 -32.99
N GLY A 867 41.66 43.32 -31.73
CA GLY A 867 40.62 44.26 -31.30
C GLY A 867 41.18 45.68 -31.25
N SER A 868 40.32 46.67 -31.53
CA SER A 868 40.67 48.07 -31.33
C SER A 868 39.47 48.88 -30.91
N TRP A 869 39.66 49.77 -29.95
CA TRP A 869 38.61 50.66 -29.45
C TRP A 869 39.18 52.00 -29.01
N SER A 870 38.38 53.07 -29.15
CA SER A 870 38.73 54.41 -28.67
C SER A 870 37.62 54.92 -27.77
N ASP A 871 37.97 55.44 -26.60
CA ASP A 871 37.00 56.04 -25.70
C ASP A 871 36.37 57.28 -26.37
N PRO A 872 35.06 57.29 -26.66
CA PRO A 872 34.40 58.44 -27.28
C PRO A 872 34.24 59.62 -26.31
N SER A 873 34.48 59.42 -25.01
CA SER A 873 34.34 60.42 -23.95
C SER A 873 35.33 60.17 -22.80
N PRO A 874 36.64 60.32 -23.05
CA PRO A 874 37.67 60.10 -22.04
C PRO A 874 37.59 61.18 -20.94
N PRO A 875 37.76 60.80 -19.67
CA PRO A 875 37.70 61.75 -18.55
C PRO A 875 38.90 62.73 -18.59
N GLU A 876 38.72 63.91 -18.02
CA GLU A 876 39.77 64.93 -17.95
C GLU A 876 40.90 64.47 -17.02
N GLY A 877 42.11 64.28 -17.55
CA GLY A 877 43.28 63.86 -16.78
C GLY A 877 43.81 62.49 -17.20
N ARG A 878 44.07 61.61 -16.22
CA ARG A 878 44.56 60.25 -16.47
C ARG A 878 43.39 59.27 -16.42
N ALA A 879 43.37 58.34 -17.36
CA ALA A 879 42.48 57.19 -17.37
C ALA A 879 43.32 55.93 -17.58
N PHE A 880 42.89 54.85 -16.95
CA PHE A 880 43.41 53.50 -17.12
C PHE A 880 42.32 52.68 -17.76
N TYR A 881 42.73 51.76 -18.62
CA TYR A 881 41.83 50.86 -19.30
C TYR A 881 42.31 49.43 -19.10
N ARG A 882 41.34 48.53 -18.94
CA ARG A 882 41.53 47.10 -18.83
C ARG A 882 40.66 46.47 -19.91
N VAL A 883 41.24 45.50 -20.61
CA VAL A 883 40.52 44.69 -21.59
C VAL A 883 40.52 43.29 -21.03
N GLU A 884 39.34 42.72 -20.88
CA GLU A 884 39.13 41.36 -20.38
C GLU A 884 38.48 40.56 -21.50
N LEU A 885 39.00 39.35 -21.74
CA LEU A 885 38.28 38.34 -22.49
C LEU A 885 37.08 37.93 -21.63
N VAL A 886 35.88 37.98 -22.22
CA VAL A 886 34.66 37.47 -21.58
C VAL A 886 34.55 36.04 -22.06
N GLU A 887 34.88 35.11 -21.17
CA GLU A 887 34.62 33.67 -21.36
C GLU A 887 33.15 33.39 -21.04
#